data_AF-A0A6L9J2K6-F1
#
_entry.id   AF-A0A6L9J2K6-F1
#
_cell.length_a   1.000
_cell.length_b   1.000
_cell.length_c   1.000
_cell.angle_alpha   90.00
_cell.angle_beta   90.00
_cell.angle_gamma   90.00
#
_symmetry.space_group_name_H-M   'P 1'
#
loop_
_entity.id
_entity.type
_entity.pdbx_description
1 polymer ?
#
loop_
_entity_poly.entity_id
_entity_poly.type
_entity_poly.pdbx_seq_one_letter_code
_entity_poly.pdbx_strand_id
1 'polypeptide(L)'
;MRRKFTRYGLAVLCLLAAVWLWLPEIRPAHGQSGGEDDPEVRVLQGVLTDDTGEAVAGAEVRVTIDGTQQDVANTSHEGSWEVELVELPRNSLRVEYSHPDYDNLPAHGVDSGALDRLLDGAILDQGQLRLRTRPALVLVGILTNEQGQAIVEAEIDVFYDDSAEPVGSAHSLETGLWEVILPRPGAQAPAESVTVEVSHPHFEVDAYQLAPQDVEVLSDGESVNIGQLEMTNRYTLGFWVATLTFVLMLGIIAFERLPNATAALFGIGVVFTTTFFGGEIVPELYIFNFERALAYINWEVIFLVMGMMIVVSVIESTGLFQWLAFMAYRWSRGEPVILVIVLVIITTLASALLDNVTTMLLMVPITLEIAIALDLPPASLLVPEILASNIGGITTLIGTPTNILIGAYADISFNDFLINQTVGVVVALVVMTVYVLWHYRKVFNQGEKGISPTLYAKLEENAKIKNPTVLRKSLFVFAATIFVFAIGENLHMVPAVTALLAATVMLVWVETDVQKMLSLVDWTTLVFFMALFMMVGSIQEVGLIGAVAEGMSNVVGSNLYIGVFMIAFGVGLLSFAIANIPLAASMLPVVEYLSGNISGAASNKILYYSLSMGAAMGGNGLLIGGETNLMTAGVAERAGYPLSFGKFARVSVPVTLLTLLVGSLWLLFRFEVLGG
;
A
#
# COMPACT_ATOMS: atom_id res chain seq x y z
N MET A 1 31.50 24.86 18.60
CA MET A 1 30.37 24.63 17.66
C MET A 1 30.79 24.32 16.22
N ARG A 2 31.87 24.88 15.65
CA ARG A 2 32.29 24.61 14.25
C ARG A 2 32.91 23.24 13.94
N ARG A 3 33.39 22.47 14.94
CA ARG A 3 34.01 21.14 14.72
C ARG A 3 33.05 19.94 14.78
N LYS A 4 31.81 20.10 15.29
CA LYS A 4 30.79 19.03 15.28
C LYS A 4 29.99 19.01 13.97
N PHE A 5 29.84 20.16 13.30
CA PHE A 5 29.18 20.25 11.99
C PHE A 5 29.90 19.44 10.90
N THR A 6 31.22 19.35 10.98
CA THR A 6 32.05 18.65 9.98
C THR A 6 32.01 17.13 10.08
N ARG A 7 31.71 16.54 11.24
CA ARG A 7 31.62 15.07 11.37
C ARG A 7 30.25 14.52 10.99
N TYR A 8 29.17 15.24 11.32
CA TYR A 8 27.81 14.81 10.96
C TYR A 8 27.41 15.25 9.55
N GLY A 9 27.89 16.39 9.06
CA GLY A 9 27.73 16.77 7.65
C GLY A 9 28.44 15.79 6.71
N LEU A 10 29.62 15.29 7.11
CA LEU A 10 30.33 14.25 6.36
C LEU A 10 29.61 12.90 6.46
N ALA A 11 29.02 12.54 7.61
CA ALA A 11 28.23 11.31 7.74
C ALA A 11 26.95 11.35 6.89
N VAL A 12 26.26 12.49 6.80
CA VAL A 12 25.09 12.69 5.93
C VAL A 12 25.50 12.69 4.46
N LEU A 13 26.64 13.31 4.10
CA LEU A 13 27.20 13.22 2.74
C LEU A 13 27.66 11.80 2.39
N CYS A 14 28.20 11.04 3.35
CA CYS A 14 28.56 9.63 3.17
C CYS A 14 27.33 8.72 3.09
N LEU A 15 26.24 9.02 3.80
CA LEU A 15 24.96 8.30 3.69
C LEU A 15 24.25 8.63 2.37
N LEU A 16 24.24 9.89 1.95
CA LEU A 16 23.74 10.29 0.63
C LEU A 16 24.61 9.72 -0.49
N ALA A 17 25.93 9.65 -0.32
CA ALA A 17 26.83 8.99 -1.27
C ALA A 17 26.68 7.47 -1.25
N ALA A 18 26.41 6.84 -0.09
CA ALA A 18 26.13 5.42 0.01
C ALA A 18 24.79 5.07 -0.63
N VAL A 19 23.75 5.89 -0.45
CA VAL A 19 22.45 5.77 -1.14
C VAL A 19 22.62 6.03 -2.65
N TRP A 20 23.49 6.95 -3.05
CA TRP A 20 23.85 7.19 -4.46
C TRP A 20 24.65 6.04 -5.08
N LEU A 21 25.49 5.36 -4.28
CA LEU A 21 26.23 4.15 -4.67
C LEU A 21 25.38 2.87 -4.64
N TRP A 22 24.17 2.92 -4.05
CA TRP A 22 23.24 1.80 -3.92
C TRP A 22 22.00 1.94 -4.81
N LEU A 23 21.86 3.06 -5.51
CA LEU A 23 20.92 3.20 -6.63
C LEU A 23 21.50 2.43 -7.83
N PRO A 24 20.78 1.48 -8.43
CA PRO A 24 21.17 0.95 -9.73
C PRO A 24 21.14 2.10 -10.73
N GLU A 25 22.30 2.45 -11.28
CA GLU A 25 22.43 3.45 -12.32
C GLU A 25 21.61 3.00 -13.55
N ILE A 26 20.42 3.59 -13.73
CA ILE A 26 19.81 3.69 -15.04
C ILE A 26 20.69 4.66 -15.85
N ARG A 27 21.68 4.12 -16.58
CA ARG A 27 22.39 4.88 -17.60
C ARG A 27 21.71 4.70 -18.95
N PRO A 28 21.45 5.79 -19.68
CA PRO A 28 21.02 5.72 -21.06
C PRO A 28 22.16 5.13 -21.91
N ALA A 29 21.79 4.26 -22.85
CA ALA A 29 22.72 3.70 -23.82
C ALA A 29 23.38 4.82 -24.63
N HIS A 30 24.71 4.96 -24.52
CA HIS A 30 25.60 5.16 -25.66
C HIS A 30 27.06 5.00 -25.23
N GLY A 31 27.81 4.29 -26.07
CA GLY A 31 29.02 3.57 -25.71
C GLY A 31 30.26 4.43 -25.53
N GLN A 32 31.28 3.82 -24.94
CA GLN A 32 32.66 4.26 -25.06
C GLN A 32 33.64 3.11 -24.82
N SER A 33 34.59 3.02 -25.74
CA SER A 33 35.73 2.12 -25.81
C SER A 33 36.88 2.57 -24.90
N GLY A 34 37.50 1.59 -24.20
CA GLY A 34 38.96 1.38 -24.18
C GLY A 34 39.80 2.02 -23.07
N GLY A 35 40.55 1.18 -22.32
CA GLY A 35 41.85 1.54 -21.73
C GLY A 35 42.29 0.79 -20.44
N GLU A 36 43.08 -0.27 -20.62
CA GLU A 36 44.15 -0.89 -19.77
C GLU A 36 43.77 -1.50 -18.40
N ASP A 37 43.58 -2.82 -18.26
CA ASP A 37 44.50 -4.01 -18.28
C ASP A 37 45.13 -4.35 -16.90
N ASP A 38 44.36 -5.08 -16.10
CA ASP A 38 44.83 -6.05 -15.08
C ASP A 38 44.37 -7.43 -15.60
N PRO A 39 45.21 -8.49 -15.69
CA PRO A 39 44.78 -9.72 -16.33
C PRO A 39 43.73 -10.40 -15.44
N GLU A 40 42.47 -10.33 -15.86
CA GLU A 40 41.37 -11.07 -15.25
C GLU A 40 41.68 -12.57 -15.33
N VAL A 41 42.13 -13.15 -14.21
CA VAL A 41 42.18 -14.61 -14.04
C VAL A 41 40.73 -15.09 -14.02
N ARG A 42 40.31 -15.75 -15.10
CA ARG A 42 38.96 -16.34 -15.19
C ARG A 42 39.07 -17.86 -15.10
N VAL A 43 38.10 -18.48 -14.45
CA VAL A 43 38.12 -19.91 -14.17
C VAL A 43 37.03 -20.63 -14.96
N LEU A 44 37.39 -21.72 -15.63
CA LEU A 44 36.47 -22.56 -16.39
C LEU A 44 36.18 -23.84 -15.61
N GLN A 45 34.90 -24.13 -15.35
CA GLN A 45 34.47 -25.29 -14.57
C GLN A 45 33.38 -26.08 -15.29
N GLY A 46 33.29 -27.38 -15.05
CA GLY A 46 32.27 -28.26 -15.62
C GLY A 46 32.11 -29.58 -14.88
N VAL A 47 31.11 -30.37 -15.27
CA VAL A 47 30.84 -31.72 -14.73
C VAL A 47 30.70 -32.72 -15.88
N LEU A 48 31.40 -33.84 -15.80
CA LEU A 48 31.35 -34.93 -16.77
C LEU A 48 30.52 -36.10 -16.22
N THR A 49 29.47 -36.48 -16.95
CA THR A 49 28.62 -37.64 -16.66
C THR A 49 28.52 -38.54 -17.89
N ASP A 50 28.25 -39.82 -17.69
CA ASP A 50 27.98 -40.77 -18.78
C ASP A 50 26.53 -40.68 -19.30
N ASP A 51 26.19 -41.54 -20.26
CA ASP A 51 24.88 -41.60 -20.91
C ASP A 51 23.74 -42.08 -20.00
N THR A 52 24.07 -42.59 -18.81
CA THR A 52 23.11 -42.93 -17.74
C THR A 52 22.96 -41.81 -16.71
N GLY A 53 23.81 -40.78 -16.78
CA GLY A 53 23.83 -39.66 -15.85
C GLY A 53 24.70 -39.89 -14.60
N GLU A 54 25.47 -40.97 -14.55
CA GLU A 54 26.46 -41.20 -13.49
C GLU A 54 27.74 -40.39 -13.75
N ALA A 55 28.39 -39.92 -12.69
CA ALA A 55 29.55 -39.06 -12.80
C ALA A 55 30.80 -39.84 -13.23
N VAL A 56 31.52 -39.32 -14.23
CA VAL A 56 32.76 -39.93 -14.74
C VAL A 56 33.94 -39.32 -13.99
N ALA A 57 34.47 -40.09 -13.03
CA ALA A 57 35.59 -39.67 -12.19
C ALA A 57 36.94 -40.06 -12.79
N GLY A 58 37.96 -39.20 -12.66
CA GLY A 58 39.33 -39.50 -13.08
C GLY A 58 39.63 -39.31 -14.56
N ALA A 59 38.71 -38.71 -15.33
CA ALA A 59 38.94 -38.30 -16.72
C ALA A 59 39.86 -37.07 -16.77
N GLU A 60 40.86 -37.12 -17.65
CA GLU A 60 41.76 -36.03 -17.96
C GLU A 60 41.03 -35.02 -18.86
N VAL A 61 41.02 -33.75 -18.45
CA VAL A 61 40.39 -32.63 -19.15
C VAL A 61 41.47 -31.69 -19.65
N ARG A 62 41.51 -31.48 -20.96
CA ARG A 62 42.48 -30.63 -21.63
C ARG A 62 41.78 -29.44 -22.28
N VAL A 63 42.15 -28.23 -21.87
CA VAL A 63 41.61 -26.99 -22.43
C VAL A 63 42.63 -26.38 -23.38
N THR A 64 42.21 -26.09 -24.61
CA THR A 64 43.00 -25.46 -25.66
C THR A 64 42.33 -24.17 -26.09
N ILE A 65 43.06 -23.07 -26.04
CA ILE A 65 42.60 -21.75 -26.44
C ILE A 65 43.40 -21.30 -27.65
N ASP A 66 42.72 -20.99 -28.76
CA ASP A 66 43.34 -20.48 -29.99
C ASP A 66 44.54 -21.34 -30.49
N GLY A 67 44.45 -22.65 -30.27
CA GLY A 67 45.48 -23.63 -30.64
C GLY A 67 46.63 -23.79 -29.63
N THR A 68 46.62 -23.05 -28.51
CA THR A 68 47.59 -23.17 -27.42
C THR A 68 46.97 -23.92 -26.25
N GLN A 69 47.59 -25.04 -25.85
CA GLN A 69 47.14 -25.82 -24.71
C GLN A 69 47.43 -25.03 -23.42
N GLN A 70 46.38 -24.85 -22.61
CA GLN A 70 46.48 -24.24 -21.29
C GLN A 70 46.82 -25.33 -20.27
N ASP A 71 46.15 -25.36 -19.12
CA ASP A 71 46.38 -26.35 -18.07
C ASP A 71 45.52 -27.63 -18.24
N VAL A 72 45.93 -28.72 -17.58
CA VAL A 72 45.24 -30.01 -17.61
C VAL A 72 44.70 -30.35 -16.22
N ALA A 73 43.40 -30.62 -16.13
CA ALA A 73 42.72 -30.99 -14.89
C ALA A 73 42.20 -32.43 -14.94
N ASN A 74 42.00 -33.06 -13.78
CA ASN A 74 41.30 -34.34 -13.70
C ASN A 74 39.93 -34.14 -13.05
N THR A 75 38.93 -34.86 -13.54
CA THR A 75 37.59 -34.86 -12.94
C THR A 75 37.59 -35.52 -11.55
N SER A 76 36.83 -34.93 -10.63
CA SER A 76 36.63 -35.40 -9.26
C SER A 76 35.76 -36.66 -9.20
N HIS A 77 35.55 -37.22 -8.00
CA HIS A 77 34.60 -38.32 -7.79
C HIS A 77 33.15 -37.98 -8.16
N GLU A 78 32.80 -36.70 -8.23
CA GLU A 78 31.48 -36.21 -8.66
C GLU A 78 31.50 -35.75 -10.14
N GLY A 79 32.56 -36.07 -10.89
CA GLY A 79 32.71 -35.72 -12.30
C GLY A 79 33.07 -34.25 -12.54
N SER A 80 33.22 -33.45 -11.49
CA SER A 80 33.53 -32.01 -11.59
C SER A 80 35.00 -31.73 -11.88
N TRP A 81 35.29 -30.68 -12.65
CA TRP A 81 36.64 -30.24 -13.00
C TRP A 81 36.70 -28.71 -13.14
N GLU A 82 37.90 -28.15 -12.96
CA GLU A 82 38.15 -26.72 -12.98
C GLU A 82 39.53 -26.42 -13.59
N VAL A 83 39.64 -25.42 -14.47
CA VAL A 83 40.89 -24.97 -15.11
C VAL A 83 40.96 -23.45 -15.09
N GLU A 84 42.05 -22.91 -14.54
CA GLU A 84 42.33 -21.46 -14.58
C GLU A 84 42.79 -21.05 -15.98
N LEU A 85 42.19 -19.99 -16.52
CA LEU A 85 42.55 -19.42 -17.81
C LEU A 85 43.50 -18.25 -17.60
N VAL A 86 44.72 -18.39 -18.13
CA VAL A 86 45.75 -17.35 -18.10
C VAL A 86 45.52 -16.29 -19.18
N GLU A 87 44.85 -16.65 -20.29
CA GLU A 87 44.49 -15.75 -21.39
C GLU A 87 43.04 -15.99 -21.86
N LEU A 88 42.33 -14.91 -22.21
CA LEU A 88 40.96 -15.00 -22.73
C LEU A 88 40.96 -15.51 -24.19
N PRO A 89 40.06 -16.45 -24.53
CA PRO A 89 39.95 -16.95 -25.90
C PRO A 89 39.45 -15.83 -26.81
N ARG A 90 40.15 -15.60 -27.93
CA ARG A 90 39.78 -14.57 -28.91
C ARG A 90 38.99 -15.15 -30.08
N ASN A 91 39.28 -16.38 -30.50
CA ASN A 91 38.65 -16.98 -31.69
C ASN A 91 38.05 -18.37 -31.44
N SER A 92 38.67 -19.21 -30.60
CA SER A 92 38.28 -20.61 -30.42
C SER A 92 38.69 -21.14 -29.04
N LEU A 93 37.76 -21.85 -28.40
CA LEU A 93 38.01 -22.58 -27.16
C LEU A 93 37.63 -24.05 -27.36
N ARG A 94 38.56 -24.97 -27.09
CA ARG A 94 38.35 -26.40 -27.26
C ARG A 94 38.62 -27.14 -25.95
N VAL A 95 37.67 -27.96 -25.50
CA VAL A 95 37.81 -28.84 -24.34
C VAL A 95 37.76 -30.28 -24.81
N GLU A 96 38.81 -31.04 -24.49
CA GLU A 96 38.95 -32.46 -24.82
C GLU A 96 39.01 -33.28 -23.54
N TYR A 97 38.35 -34.44 -23.55
CA TYR A 97 38.30 -35.37 -22.42
C TYR A 97 38.95 -36.70 -22.81
N SER A 98 39.69 -37.31 -21.88
CA SER A 98 40.31 -38.62 -22.07
C SER A 98 40.15 -39.47 -20.81
N HIS A 99 39.62 -40.69 -20.93
CA HIS A 99 39.49 -41.64 -19.82
C HIS A 99 39.86 -43.06 -20.27
N PRO A 100 40.60 -43.85 -19.48
CA PRO A 100 41.05 -45.19 -19.88
C PRO A 100 39.93 -46.17 -20.24
N ASP A 101 38.77 -46.02 -19.61
CA ASP A 101 37.61 -46.91 -19.77
C ASP A 101 36.54 -46.41 -20.76
N TYR A 102 36.71 -45.20 -21.33
CA TYR A 102 35.76 -44.61 -22.29
C TYR A 102 36.46 -44.25 -23.61
N ASP A 103 36.34 -45.13 -24.60
CA ASP A 103 36.86 -44.90 -25.95
C ASP A 103 35.90 -43.98 -26.74
N ASN A 104 36.33 -42.73 -26.96
CA ASN A 104 35.66 -41.63 -27.71
C ASN A 104 34.77 -40.69 -26.88
N LEU A 105 35.38 -39.91 -25.99
CA LEU A 105 34.75 -38.71 -25.44
C LEU A 105 34.81 -37.57 -26.48
N PRO A 106 33.68 -36.88 -26.78
CA PRO A 106 33.66 -35.85 -27.81
C PRO A 106 34.48 -34.61 -27.40
N ALA A 107 35.24 -34.07 -28.36
CA ALA A 107 35.94 -32.79 -28.21
C ALA A 107 34.97 -31.63 -28.51
N HIS A 108 34.80 -30.72 -27.56
CA HIS A 108 33.89 -29.58 -27.72
C HIS A 108 34.66 -28.33 -28.16
N GLY A 109 34.32 -27.77 -29.32
CA GLY A 109 34.82 -26.48 -29.79
C GLY A 109 33.74 -25.41 -29.75
N VAL A 110 34.02 -24.27 -29.13
CA VAL A 110 33.15 -23.07 -29.15
C VAL A 110 33.63 -22.15 -30.25
N ASP A 111 32.75 -21.85 -31.22
CA ASP A 111 33.04 -20.94 -32.34
C ASP A 111 32.83 -19.47 -31.93
N SER A 112 33.49 -18.56 -32.64
CA SER A 112 33.63 -17.12 -32.35
C SER A 112 32.33 -16.40 -31.94
N GLY A 113 31.18 -16.70 -32.55
CA GLY A 113 29.89 -16.05 -32.25
C GLY A 113 29.20 -16.47 -30.93
N ALA A 114 29.67 -17.54 -30.29
CA ALA A 114 29.21 -17.95 -28.96
C ALA A 114 30.15 -17.45 -27.84
N LEU A 115 31.37 -17.04 -28.21
CA LEU A 115 32.41 -16.56 -27.30
C LEU A 115 32.10 -15.15 -26.76
N ASP A 116 31.52 -14.28 -27.58
CA ASP A 116 31.10 -12.93 -27.16
C ASP A 116 30.01 -12.98 -26.06
N ARG A 117 29.14 -13.99 -26.07
CA ARG A 117 28.13 -14.21 -25.01
C ARG A 117 28.70 -14.76 -23.71
N LEU A 118 29.87 -15.41 -23.75
CA LEU A 118 30.60 -15.91 -22.58
C LEU A 118 31.41 -14.81 -21.89
N LEU A 119 31.84 -13.79 -22.62
CA LEU A 119 32.68 -12.70 -22.10
C LEU A 119 31.87 -11.61 -21.36
N ASP A 120 30.58 -11.45 -21.66
CA ASP A 120 29.63 -10.46 -21.09
C ASP A 120 29.07 -10.81 -19.68
N GLY A 121 29.74 -11.67 -18.93
CA GLY A 121 29.46 -11.86 -17.50
C GLY A 121 28.29 -12.80 -17.18
N ALA A 122 27.89 -13.67 -18.13
CA ALA A 122 27.05 -14.81 -17.80
C ALA A 122 27.84 -15.77 -16.89
N ILE A 123 27.50 -15.78 -15.59
CA ILE A 123 27.82 -16.89 -14.71
C ILE A 123 27.24 -18.14 -15.37
N LEU A 124 28.07 -19.17 -15.60
CA LEU A 124 27.59 -20.53 -15.82
C LEU A 124 26.84 -20.95 -14.57
N ASP A 125 25.56 -20.59 -14.49
CA ASP A 125 24.65 -21.04 -13.46
C ASP A 125 24.54 -22.56 -13.61
N GLN A 126 25.21 -23.25 -12.69
CA GLN A 126 25.19 -24.69 -12.43
C GLN A 126 24.92 -25.58 -13.67
N GLY A 127 25.88 -25.62 -14.58
CA GLY A 127 25.91 -26.58 -15.67
C GLY A 127 26.23 -27.99 -15.18
N GLN A 128 25.23 -28.72 -14.67
CA GLN A 128 25.06 -30.09 -15.17
C GLN A 128 24.93 -29.93 -16.69
N LEU A 129 25.97 -30.28 -17.45
CA LEU A 129 25.93 -30.30 -18.92
C LEU A 129 25.00 -31.45 -19.36
N ARG A 130 23.69 -31.26 -19.16
CA ARG A 130 22.65 -32.12 -19.71
C ARG A 130 22.55 -31.84 -21.21
N LEU A 131 22.68 -32.90 -22.00
CA LEU A 131 22.42 -32.92 -23.44
C LEU A 131 21.05 -32.28 -23.74
N ARG A 132 21.02 -31.00 -24.16
CA ARG A 132 19.80 -30.38 -24.69
C ARG A 132 19.53 -30.92 -26.09
N THR A 133 18.69 -31.94 -26.18
CA THR A 133 18.00 -32.27 -27.42
C THR A 133 16.58 -31.70 -27.36
N ARG A 134 16.47 -30.42 -27.79
CA ARG A 134 15.23 -29.65 -28.11
C ARG A 134 14.49 -29.00 -26.90
N PRO A 135 13.84 -27.82 -27.07
CA PRO A 135 13.19 -27.06 -25.99
C PRO A 135 11.97 -27.79 -25.38
N ALA A 136 11.74 -27.62 -24.07
CA ALA A 136 10.57 -28.13 -23.35
C ALA A 136 9.27 -27.50 -23.88
N LEU A 137 8.19 -28.28 -23.91
CA LEU A 137 6.86 -27.79 -24.25
C LEU A 137 6.30 -27.01 -23.07
N VAL A 138 5.69 -25.86 -23.35
CA VAL A 138 5.13 -24.99 -22.31
C VAL A 138 3.69 -24.66 -22.66
N LEU A 139 2.81 -24.81 -21.67
CA LEU A 139 1.44 -24.32 -21.73
C LEU A 139 1.30 -23.11 -20.81
N VAL A 140 0.81 -22.00 -21.36
CA VAL A 140 0.67 -20.73 -20.64
C VAL A 140 -0.77 -20.25 -20.71
N GLY A 141 -1.27 -19.72 -19.60
CA GLY A 141 -2.57 -19.04 -19.55
C GLY A 141 -2.61 -17.97 -18.45
N ILE A 142 -3.70 -17.22 -18.41
CA ILE A 142 -3.98 -16.24 -17.34
C ILE A 142 -5.32 -16.61 -16.70
N LEU A 143 -5.33 -16.79 -15.38
CA LEU A 143 -6.55 -17.04 -14.62
C LEU A 143 -7.12 -15.76 -14.04
N THR A 144 -8.42 -15.56 -14.26
CA THR A 144 -9.16 -14.43 -13.75
C THR A 144 -10.51 -14.84 -13.18
N ASN A 145 -11.06 -14.04 -12.28
CA ASN A 145 -12.46 -14.16 -11.87
C ASN A 145 -13.39 -13.42 -12.85
N GLU A 146 -14.70 -13.52 -12.63
CA GLU A 146 -15.74 -12.79 -13.40
C GLU A 146 -15.56 -11.27 -13.41
N GLN A 147 -14.77 -10.74 -12.47
CA GLN A 147 -14.45 -9.31 -12.37
C GLN A 147 -13.16 -8.94 -13.12
N GLY A 148 -12.52 -9.89 -13.82
CA GLY A 148 -11.27 -9.69 -14.54
C GLY A 148 -10.03 -9.55 -13.65
N GLN A 149 -10.15 -9.88 -12.35
CA GLN A 149 -9.04 -9.86 -11.41
C GLN A 149 -8.28 -11.18 -11.44
N ALA A 150 -6.95 -11.11 -11.39
CA ALA A 150 -6.07 -12.26 -11.33
C ALA A 150 -6.40 -13.18 -10.14
N ILE A 151 -6.49 -14.49 -10.40
CA ILE A 151 -6.60 -15.52 -9.36
C ILE A 151 -5.19 -16.02 -9.06
N VAL A 152 -4.77 -15.94 -7.79
CA VAL A 152 -3.41 -16.24 -7.33
C VAL A 152 -3.43 -17.57 -6.57
N GLU A 153 -2.35 -18.35 -6.66
CA GLU A 153 -2.22 -19.65 -5.98
C GLU A 153 -3.30 -20.69 -6.37
N ALA A 154 -3.97 -20.52 -7.52
CA ALA A 154 -4.76 -21.60 -8.11
C ALA A 154 -3.82 -22.73 -8.53
N GLU A 155 -4.22 -23.97 -8.28
CA GLU A 155 -3.51 -25.16 -8.75
C GLU A 155 -4.00 -25.51 -10.15
N ILE A 156 -3.05 -25.66 -11.08
CA ILE A 156 -3.31 -25.99 -12.48
C ILE A 156 -2.70 -27.34 -12.75
N ASP A 157 -3.54 -28.31 -13.07
CA ASP A 157 -3.16 -29.67 -13.43
C ASP A 157 -3.50 -29.93 -14.89
N VAL A 158 -2.53 -30.42 -15.66
CA VAL A 158 -2.71 -30.74 -17.07
C VAL A 158 -2.74 -32.25 -17.25
N PHE A 159 -3.72 -32.74 -17.99
CA PHE A 159 -3.95 -34.16 -18.28
C PHE A 159 -3.91 -34.42 -19.78
N TYR A 160 -3.34 -35.56 -20.18
CA TYR A 160 -3.41 -36.05 -21.55
C TYR A 160 -4.37 -37.23 -21.63
N ASP A 161 -5.32 -37.19 -22.56
CA ASP A 161 -6.28 -38.28 -22.82
C ASP A 161 -6.97 -38.82 -21.56
N ASP A 162 -7.35 -37.91 -20.66
CA ASP A 162 -7.95 -38.19 -19.36
C ASP A 162 -7.12 -39.16 -18.48
N SER A 163 -5.79 -38.98 -18.50
CA SER A 163 -4.86 -39.73 -17.65
C SER A 163 -5.22 -39.63 -16.16
N ALA A 164 -4.95 -40.69 -15.40
CA ALA A 164 -5.24 -40.71 -13.96
C ALA A 164 -4.31 -39.80 -13.13
N GLU A 165 -3.13 -39.46 -13.66
CA GLU A 165 -2.17 -38.55 -13.04
C GLU A 165 -1.92 -37.36 -13.98
N PRO A 166 -1.69 -36.16 -13.43
CA PRO A 166 -1.37 -34.98 -14.23
C PRO A 166 0.01 -35.15 -14.87
N VAL A 167 0.14 -34.75 -16.12
CA VAL A 167 1.40 -34.74 -16.87
C VAL A 167 2.28 -33.54 -16.51
N GLY A 168 1.70 -32.51 -15.92
CA GLY A 168 2.39 -31.35 -15.37
C GLY A 168 1.45 -30.53 -14.50
N SER A 169 2.03 -29.88 -13.49
CA SER A 169 1.29 -29.08 -12.52
C SER A 169 2.02 -27.76 -12.27
N ALA A 170 1.27 -26.69 -12.00
CA ALA A 170 1.80 -25.39 -11.62
C ALA A 170 0.83 -24.64 -10.71
N HIS A 171 1.29 -23.51 -10.17
CA HIS A 171 0.43 -22.54 -9.49
C HIS A 171 0.37 -21.23 -10.26
N SER A 172 -0.77 -20.55 -10.18
CA SER A 172 -0.88 -19.19 -10.73
C SER A 172 -0.11 -18.16 -9.91
N LEU A 173 0.53 -17.24 -10.62
CA LEU A 173 1.30 -16.13 -10.05
C LEU A 173 0.36 -14.97 -9.65
N GLU A 174 0.94 -13.91 -9.06
CA GLU A 174 0.19 -12.71 -8.67
C GLU A 174 -0.56 -12.03 -9.82
N THR A 175 -0.06 -12.19 -11.05
CA THR A 175 -0.69 -11.68 -12.28
C THR A 175 -1.79 -12.57 -12.83
N GLY A 176 -2.05 -13.73 -12.19
CA GLY A 176 -2.91 -14.79 -12.71
C GLY A 176 -2.23 -15.63 -13.79
N LEU A 177 -1.04 -15.23 -14.24
CA LEU A 177 -0.23 -15.99 -15.20
C LEU A 177 0.17 -17.32 -14.57
N TRP A 178 0.06 -18.39 -15.34
CA TRP A 178 0.58 -19.70 -14.99
C TRP A 178 1.32 -20.31 -16.17
N GLU A 179 2.31 -21.13 -15.85
CA GLU A 179 3.17 -21.80 -16.82
C GLU A 179 3.35 -23.25 -16.39
N VAL A 180 2.82 -24.19 -17.18
CA VAL A 180 3.02 -25.62 -16.96
C VAL A 180 4.00 -26.15 -17.99
N ILE A 181 5.09 -26.73 -17.50
CA ILE A 181 6.08 -27.42 -18.34
C ILE A 181 5.57 -28.83 -18.60
N LEU A 182 5.39 -29.17 -19.88
CA LEU A 182 4.83 -30.45 -20.30
C LEU A 182 5.91 -31.41 -20.83
N PRO A 183 5.82 -32.70 -20.50
CA PRO A 183 6.60 -33.72 -21.18
C PRO A 183 6.15 -33.83 -22.63
N ARG A 184 7.09 -34.09 -23.55
CA ARG A 184 6.70 -34.30 -24.95
C ARG A 184 5.89 -35.59 -25.09
N PRO A 185 4.82 -35.58 -25.90
CA PRO A 185 4.18 -36.81 -26.33
C PRO A 185 5.23 -37.76 -26.91
N GLY A 186 5.29 -38.99 -26.42
CA GLY A 186 6.23 -39.99 -26.93
C GLY A 186 5.95 -40.33 -28.39
N ALA A 187 6.87 -41.04 -29.05
CA ALA A 187 6.67 -41.54 -30.42
C ALA A 187 5.50 -42.56 -30.58
N GLN A 188 4.78 -42.84 -29.49
CA GLN A 188 3.59 -43.70 -29.47
C GLN A 188 2.37 -42.81 -29.18
N ALA A 189 1.81 -42.27 -30.26
CA ALA A 189 0.62 -41.44 -30.37
C ALA A 189 0.72 -39.99 -29.81
N PRO A 190 0.40 -38.96 -30.62
CA PRO A 190 0.13 -37.62 -30.11
C PRO A 190 -1.11 -37.66 -29.21
N ALA A 191 -1.15 -36.82 -28.17
CA ALA A 191 -2.33 -36.72 -27.29
C ALA A 191 -3.55 -36.32 -28.13
N GLU A 192 -4.64 -37.08 -28.05
CA GLU A 192 -5.89 -36.78 -28.77
C GLU A 192 -6.66 -35.64 -28.10
N SER A 193 -6.45 -35.48 -26.79
CA SER A 193 -7.05 -34.42 -25.98
C SER A 193 -6.10 -33.97 -24.86
N VAL A 194 -6.13 -32.67 -24.58
CA VAL A 194 -5.43 -32.06 -23.45
C VAL A 194 -6.47 -31.33 -22.62
N THR A 195 -6.56 -31.68 -21.34
CA THR A 195 -7.48 -31.08 -20.38
C THR A 195 -6.69 -30.35 -19.32
N VAL A 196 -7.06 -29.11 -19.03
CA VAL A 196 -6.50 -28.30 -17.95
C VAL A 196 -7.55 -28.22 -16.85
N GLU A 197 -7.29 -28.90 -15.73
CA GLU A 197 -8.11 -28.77 -14.54
C GLU A 197 -7.54 -27.66 -13.67
N VAL A 198 -8.40 -26.73 -13.27
CA VAL A 198 -8.02 -25.62 -12.39
C VAL A 198 -8.79 -25.75 -11.09
N SER A 199 -8.06 -25.82 -9.98
CA SER A 199 -8.65 -25.92 -8.65
C SER A 199 -8.19 -24.77 -7.75
N HIS A 200 -9.14 -24.20 -7.00
CA HIS A 200 -8.87 -23.18 -6.01
C HIS A 200 -9.96 -23.22 -4.92
N PRO A 201 -9.63 -23.00 -3.63
CA PRO A 201 -10.60 -23.14 -2.53
C PRO A 201 -11.87 -22.27 -2.64
N HIS A 202 -11.76 -21.12 -3.31
CA HIS A 202 -12.83 -20.11 -3.40
C HIS A 202 -13.54 -20.04 -4.75
N PHE A 203 -13.18 -20.90 -5.71
CA PHE A 203 -13.78 -20.93 -7.04
C PHE A 203 -14.38 -22.31 -7.33
N GLU A 204 -15.30 -22.37 -8.29
CA GLU A 204 -15.75 -23.65 -8.83
C GLU A 204 -14.60 -24.34 -9.56
N VAL A 205 -14.49 -25.66 -9.42
CA VAL A 205 -13.47 -26.43 -10.14
C VAL A 205 -13.92 -26.52 -11.58
N ASP A 206 -13.10 -26.00 -12.48
CA ASP A 206 -13.37 -25.98 -13.91
C ASP A 206 -12.32 -26.79 -14.66
N ALA A 207 -12.79 -27.63 -15.58
CA ALA A 207 -11.95 -28.39 -16.49
C ALA A 207 -12.08 -27.79 -17.90
N TYR A 208 -10.97 -27.28 -18.42
CA TYR A 208 -10.90 -26.64 -19.73
C TYR A 208 -10.26 -27.59 -20.73
N GLN A 209 -11.05 -28.03 -21.71
CA GLN A 209 -10.53 -28.81 -22.82
C GLN A 209 -9.90 -27.88 -23.86
N LEU A 210 -8.63 -28.12 -24.21
CA LEU A 210 -7.94 -27.33 -25.23
C LEU A 210 -8.63 -27.45 -26.59
N ALA A 211 -8.61 -26.37 -27.38
CA ALA A 211 -9.12 -26.42 -28.74
C ALA A 211 -8.28 -27.41 -29.58
N PRO A 212 -8.88 -28.14 -30.54
CA PRO A 212 -8.15 -29.12 -31.34
C PRO A 212 -6.91 -28.57 -32.05
N GLN A 213 -6.95 -27.30 -32.45
CA GLN A 213 -5.81 -26.59 -33.05
C GLN A 213 -4.63 -26.43 -32.07
N ASP A 214 -4.89 -26.19 -30.79
CA ASP A 214 -3.88 -25.99 -29.76
C ASP A 214 -3.25 -27.33 -29.36
N VAL A 215 -4.05 -28.40 -29.36
CA VAL A 215 -3.57 -29.78 -29.19
C VAL A 215 -2.65 -30.20 -30.34
N GLU A 216 -2.96 -29.80 -31.57
CA GLU A 216 -2.11 -30.03 -32.75
C GLU A 216 -0.76 -29.30 -32.63
N VAL A 217 -0.76 -28.02 -32.21
CA VAL A 217 0.46 -27.24 -31.96
C VAL A 217 1.34 -27.86 -30.87
N LEU A 218 0.75 -28.31 -29.76
CA LEU A 218 1.47 -29.05 -28.70
C LEU A 218 2.06 -30.36 -29.23
N SER A 219 1.31 -31.07 -30.07
CA SER A 219 1.74 -32.33 -30.70
C SER A 219 2.90 -32.13 -31.68
N ASP A 220 2.96 -30.98 -32.34
CA ASP A 220 4.05 -30.56 -33.23
C ASP A 220 5.32 -30.13 -32.47
N GLY A 221 5.26 -30.06 -31.13
CA GLY A 221 6.40 -29.74 -30.29
C GLY A 221 6.60 -28.25 -30.06
N GLU A 222 5.55 -27.44 -30.25
CA GLU A 222 5.52 -25.99 -29.99
C GLU A 222 4.72 -25.64 -28.73
N SER A 223 5.10 -24.54 -28.06
CA SER A 223 4.41 -24.06 -26.86
C SER A 223 3.11 -23.34 -27.21
N VAL A 224 2.11 -23.43 -26.32
CA VAL A 224 0.77 -22.86 -26.53
C VAL A 224 0.44 -21.83 -25.46
N ASN A 225 -0.20 -20.74 -25.89
CA ASN A 225 -0.84 -19.78 -25.00
C ASN A 225 -2.36 -19.85 -25.20
N ILE A 226 -3.08 -20.30 -24.18
CA ILE A 226 -4.54 -20.49 -24.23
C ILE A 226 -5.33 -19.23 -23.86
N GLY A 227 -4.62 -18.13 -23.56
CA GLY A 227 -5.22 -16.85 -23.23
C GLY A 227 -5.79 -16.82 -21.81
N GLN A 228 -6.94 -16.17 -21.66
CA GLN A 228 -7.57 -15.90 -20.37
C GLN A 228 -8.64 -16.95 -20.07
N LEU A 229 -8.57 -17.55 -18.88
CA LEU A 229 -9.57 -18.44 -18.32
C LEU A 229 -10.30 -17.72 -17.18
N GLU A 230 -11.63 -17.79 -17.19
CA GLU A 230 -12.50 -17.10 -16.24
C GLU A 230 -13.17 -18.11 -15.31
N MET A 231 -12.94 -17.99 -13.99
CA MET A 231 -13.54 -18.88 -12.99
C MET A 231 -14.68 -18.21 -12.22
N THR A 232 -15.67 -19.02 -11.85
CA THR A 232 -16.85 -18.58 -11.09
C THR A 232 -16.59 -18.68 -9.58
N ASN A 233 -16.98 -17.64 -8.82
CA ASN A 233 -16.81 -17.62 -7.37
C ASN A 233 -17.68 -18.68 -6.67
N ARG A 234 -17.11 -19.38 -5.68
CA ARG A 234 -17.82 -20.34 -4.83
C ARG A 234 -17.93 -19.81 -3.40
N TYR A 235 -19.15 -19.61 -2.91
CA TYR A 235 -19.39 -19.18 -1.53
C TYR A 235 -19.35 -20.36 -0.54
N THR A 236 -18.18 -20.58 0.07
CA THR A 236 -17.92 -21.65 1.04
C THR A 236 -18.35 -21.29 2.47
N LEU A 237 -18.13 -22.19 3.44
CA LEU A 237 -18.31 -21.85 4.86
C LEU A 237 -17.31 -20.75 5.30
N GLY A 238 -16.10 -20.77 4.75
CA GLY A 238 -15.07 -19.75 4.95
C GLY A 238 -15.56 -18.35 4.56
N PHE A 239 -16.29 -18.22 3.46
CA PHE A 239 -16.95 -16.97 3.05
C PHE A 239 -17.82 -16.38 4.16
N TRP A 240 -18.70 -17.19 4.74
CA TRP A 240 -19.60 -16.72 5.79
C TRP A 240 -18.86 -16.38 7.07
N VAL A 241 -17.84 -17.16 7.44
CA VAL A 241 -17.03 -16.89 8.64
C VAL A 241 -16.25 -15.58 8.47
N ALA A 242 -15.57 -15.37 7.34
CA ALA A 242 -14.85 -14.13 7.06
C ALA A 242 -15.80 -12.93 7.06
N THR A 243 -16.94 -13.04 6.35
CA THR A 243 -17.95 -11.98 6.25
C THR A 243 -18.54 -11.61 7.62
N LEU A 244 -18.99 -12.60 8.39
CA LEU A 244 -19.58 -12.35 9.71
C LEU A 244 -18.55 -11.80 10.69
N THR A 245 -17.30 -12.29 10.64
CA THR A 245 -16.20 -11.79 11.48
C THR A 245 -15.88 -10.34 11.14
N PHE A 246 -15.82 -9.99 9.86
CA PHE A 246 -15.60 -8.63 9.40
C PHE A 246 -16.73 -7.68 9.84
N VAL A 247 -17.99 -8.06 9.62
CA VAL A 247 -19.16 -7.27 10.06
C VAL A 247 -19.18 -7.12 11.60
N LEU A 248 -18.85 -8.18 12.33
CA LEU A 248 -18.76 -8.14 13.79
C LEU A 248 -17.62 -7.21 14.25
N MET A 249 -16.45 -7.27 13.60
CA MET A 249 -15.32 -6.37 13.87
C MET A 249 -15.74 -4.91 13.68
N LEU A 250 -16.37 -4.58 12.54
CA LEU A 250 -16.89 -3.23 12.29
C LEU A 250 -17.92 -2.82 13.35
N GLY A 251 -18.80 -3.73 13.77
CA GLY A 251 -19.76 -3.48 14.84
C GLY A 251 -19.09 -3.23 16.21
N ILE A 252 -18.09 -4.02 16.58
CA ILE A 252 -17.33 -3.83 17.84
C ILE A 252 -16.66 -2.46 17.86
N ILE A 253 -16.06 -2.05 16.73
CA ILE A 253 -15.44 -0.74 16.54
C ILE A 253 -16.49 0.37 16.63
N ALA A 254 -17.59 0.24 15.89
CA ALA A 254 -18.69 1.22 15.85
C ALA A 254 -19.32 1.48 17.23
N PHE A 255 -19.42 0.46 18.08
CA PHE A 255 -19.96 0.58 19.43
C PHE A 255 -18.88 0.80 20.51
N GLU A 256 -17.62 1.00 20.11
CA GLU A 256 -16.45 1.18 20.99
C GLU A 256 -16.37 0.15 22.13
N ARG A 257 -16.82 -1.08 21.89
CA ARG A 257 -16.79 -2.15 22.91
C ARG A 257 -15.35 -2.55 23.23
N LEU A 258 -14.46 -2.43 22.26
CA LEU A 258 -13.03 -2.70 22.36
C LEU A 258 -12.25 -1.60 21.60
N PRO A 259 -10.98 -1.34 21.97
CA PRO A 259 -10.09 -0.50 21.16
C PRO A 259 -9.97 -1.04 19.72
N ASN A 260 -9.84 -0.13 18.75
CA ASN A 260 -9.83 -0.46 17.32
C ASN A 260 -8.81 -1.55 16.96
N ALA A 261 -7.57 -1.43 17.46
CA ALA A 261 -6.53 -2.42 17.25
C ALA A 261 -6.90 -3.80 17.83
N THR A 262 -7.50 -3.83 19.03
CA THR A 262 -7.92 -5.08 19.66
C THR A 262 -9.05 -5.75 18.88
N ALA A 263 -10.02 -4.98 18.39
CA ALA A 263 -11.10 -5.51 17.57
C ALA A 263 -10.59 -6.10 16.25
N ALA A 264 -9.67 -5.40 15.57
CA ALA A 264 -9.05 -5.89 14.33
C ALA A 264 -8.18 -7.14 14.56
N LEU A 265 -7.35 -7.15 15.62
CA LEU A 265 -6.55 -8.32 16.01
C LEU A 265 -7.42 -9.52 16.38
N PHE A 266 -8.54 -9.29 17.06
CA PHE A 266 -9.50 -10.35 17.37
C PHE A 266 -10.12 -10.91 16.09
N GLY A 267 -10.54 -10.04 15.17
CA GLY A 267 -11.08 -10.44 13.87
C GLY A 267 -10.11 -11.34 13.10
N ILE A 268 -8.87 -10.89 12.90
CA ILE A 268 -7.88 -11.68 12.16
C ILE A 268 -7.48 -12.95 12.92
N GLY A 269 -7.48 -12.92 14.25
CA GLY A 269 -7.28 -14.11 15.08
C GLY A 269 -8.37 -15.17 14.85
N VAL A 270 -9.63 -14.76 14.70
CA VAL A 270 -10.74 -15.66 14.35
C VAL A 270 -10.55 -16.23 12.94
N VAL A 271 -10.17 -15.40 11.97
CA VAL A 271 -9.90 -15.85 10.59
C VAL A 271 -8.75 -16.85 10.56
N PHE A 272 -7.63 -16.58 11.23
CA PHE A 272 -6.50 -17.51 11.29
C PHE A 272 -6.85 -18.80 12.03
N THR A 273 -7.63 -18.71 13.11
CA THR A 273 -8.10 -19.92 13.80
C THR A 273 -8.96 -20.76 12.87
N THR A 274 -9.82 -20.11 12.07
CA THR A 274 -10.69 -20.78 11.11
C THR A 274 -9.91 -21.40 9.97
N THR A 275 -8.96 -20.69 9.36
CA THR A 275 -8.19 -21.20 8.21
C THR A 275 -7.24 -22.33 8.60
N PHE A 276 -6.50 -22.21 9.71
CA PHE A 276 -5.47 -23.19 10.09
C PHE A 276 -6.00 -24.39 10.88
N PHE A 277 -7.04 -24.22 11.70
CA PHE A 277 -7.62 -25.35 12.44
C PHE A 277 -8.93 -25.82 11.81
N GLY A 278 -9.77 -24.90 11.37
CA GLY A 278 -11.02 -25.22 10.69
C GLY A 278 -10.78 -25.79 9.30
N GLY A 279 -9.89 -25.19 8.50
CA GLY A 279 -9.56 -25.63 7.14
C GLY A 279 -9.00 -27.04 7.06
N GLU A 280 -8.17 -27.44 8.03
CA GLU A 280 -7.64 -28.81 8.15
C GLU A 280 -8.73 -29.86 8.45
N ILE A 281 -9.80 -29.46 9.14
CA ILE A 281 -10.92 -30.37 9.48
C ILE A 281 -11.96 -30.37 8.37
N VAL A 282 -12.27 -29.19 7.83
CA VAL A 282 -13.25 -28.95 6.78
C VAL A 282 -12.62 -28.01 5.76
N PRO A 283 -12.22 -28.50 4.58
CA PRO A 283 -11.56 -27.69 3.55
C PRO A 283 -12.34 -26.43 3.16
N GLU A 284 -13.69 -26.47 3.24
CA GLU A 284 -14.54 -25.31 2.98
C GLU A 284 -14.39 -24.15 3.98
N LEU A 285 -13.68 -24.33 5.10
CA LEU A 285 -13.36 -23.27 6.07
C LEU A 285 -12.03 -22.57 5.79
N TYR A 286 -11.25 -23.04 4.81
CA TYR A 286 -10.05 -22.35 4.38
C TYR A 286 -10.39 -20.95 3.87
N ILE A 287 -9.56 -19.96 4.22
CA ILE A 287 -9.72 -18.56 3.79
C ILE A 287 -8.45 -18.08 3.09
N PHE A 288 -7.31 -18.12 3.77
CA PHE A 288 -5.99 -17.85 3.19
C PHE A 288 -4.87 -18.38 4.11
N ASN A 289 -3.64 -18.40 3.62
CA ASN A 289 -2.44 -18.68 4.42
C ASN A 289 -1.85 -17.37 5.03
N PHE A 290 -0.78 -17.49 5.81
CA PHE A 290 -0.20 -16.34 6.53
C PHE A 290 0.56 -15.39 5.60
N GLU A 291 1.32 -15.93 4.66
CA GLU A 291 2.08 -15.21 3.65
C GLU A 291 1.16 -14.35 2.79
N ARG A 292 0.05 -14.93 2.34
CA ARG A 292 -0.99 -14.25 1.59
C ARG A 292 -1.66 -13.16 2.40
N ALA A 293 -1.94 -13.40 3.69
CA ALA A 293 -2.43 -12.36 4.58
C ALA A 293 -1.45 -11.18 4.70
N LEU A 294 -0.14 -11.45 4.83
CA LEU A 294 0.89 -10.40 4.88
C LEU A 294 0.99 -9.61 3.58
N ALA A 295 0.77 -10.24 2.42
CA ALA A 295 0.76 -9.57 1.12
C ALA A 295 -0.32 -8.48 1.01
N TYR A 296 -1.41 -8.59 1.76
CA TYR A 296 -2.45 -7.56 1.83
C TYR A 296 -2.05 -6.32 2.63
N ILE A 297 -0.98 -6.38 3.43
CA ILE A 297 -0.53 -5.23 4.21
C ILE A 297 0.13 -4.21 3.28
N ASN A 298 -0.46 -3.01 3.19
CA ASN A 298 0.16 -1.90 2.47
C ASN A 298 1.27 -1.25 3.33
N TRP A 299 2.52 -1.65 3.09
CA TRP A 299 3.69 -1.14 3.80
C TRP A 299 3.97 0.35 3.55
N GLU A 300 3.58 0.87 2.39
CA GLU A 300 3.69 2.29 2.09
C GLU A 300 2.87 3.12 3.09
N VAL A 301 1.61 2.73 3.32
CA VAL A 301 0.73 3.36 4.31
C VAL A 301 1.34 3.29 5.71
N ILE A 302 1.82 2.11 6.13
CA ILE A 302 2.42 1.92 7.46
C ILE A 302 3.62 2.85 7.66
N PHE A 303 4.56 2.90 6.72
CA PHE A 303 5.75 3.73 6.84
C PHE A 303 5.46 5.23 6.68
N LEU A 304 4.48 5.60 5.85
CA LEU A 304 4.02 6.97 5.71
C LEU A 304 3.41 7.49 7.02
N VAL A 305 2.47 6.74 7.61
CA VAL A 305 1.85 7.08 8.90
C VAL A 305 2.91 7.17 10.00
N MET A 306 3.78 6.17 10.11
CA MET A 306 4.88 6.15 11.10
C MET A 306 5.79 7.38 10.95
N GLY A 307 6.24 7.69 9.73
CA GLY A 307 7.12 8.83 9.47
C GLY A 307 6.47 10.16 9.85
N MET A 308 5.19 10.34 9.50
CA MET A 308 4.45 11.56 9.85
C MET A 308 4.17 11.67 11.35
N MET A 309 3.84 10.58 12.05
CA MET A 309 3.69 10.58 13.51
C MET A 309 4.95 11.07 14.22
N ILE A 310 6.14 10.64 13.77
CA ILE A 310 7.42 11.12 14.31
C ILE A 310 7.57 12.63 14.09
N VAL A 311 7.34 13.10 12.87
CA VAL A 311 7.45 14.52 12.51
C VAL A 311 6.50 15.38 13.34
N VAL A 312 5.24 14.98 13.45
CA VAL A 312 4.18 15.69 14.20
C VAL A 312 4.49 15.70 15.70
N SER A 313 4.87 14.56 16.27
CA SER A 313 5.18 14.43 17.71
C SER A 313 6.30 15.37 18.15
N VAL A 314 7.33 15.55 17.31
CA VAL A 314 8.41 16.52 17.56
C VAL A 314 7.85 17.94 17.64
N ILE A 315 6.98 18.32 16.70
CA ILE A 315 6.37 19.66 16.65
C ILE A 315 5.45 19.88 17.84
N GLU A 316 4.61 18.92 18.18
CA GLU A 316 3.70 18.97 19.33
C GLU A 316 4.46 19.25 20.63
N SER A 317 5.59 18.56 20.87
CA SER A 317 6.38 18.69 22.09
C SER A 317 6.87 20.12 22.39
N THR A 318 6.85 21.00 21.38
CA THR A 318 7.33 22.38 21.49
C THR A 318 6.33 23.36 22.11
N GLY A 319 5.06 22.98 22.18
CA GLY A 319 3.98 23.85 22.65
C GLY A 319 3.31 24.71 21.55
N LEU A 320 3.52 24.38 20.27
CA LEU A 320 2.98 25.15 19.13
C LEU A 320 1.45 25.26 19.17
N PHE A 321 0.76 24.17 19.50
CA PHE A 321 -0.71 24.14 19.52
C PHE A 321 -1.30 24.99 20.63
N GLN A 322 -0.68 24.99 21.82
CA GLN A 322 -1.06 25.89 22.91
C GLN A 322 -0.91 27.35 22.50
N TRP A 323 0.15 27.66 21.75
CA TRP A 323 0.36 28.99 21.19
C TRP A 323 -0.68 29.36 20.12
N LEU A 324 -1.04 28.43 19.22
CA LEU A 324 -2.06 28.66 18.19
C LEU A 324 -3.43 28.94 18.81
N ALA A 325 -3.83 28.18 19.83
CA ALA A 325 -5.12 28.37 20.51
C ALA A 325 -5.18 29.71 21.27
N PHE A 326 -4.08 30.12 21.93
CA PHE A 326 -3.99 31.47 22.52
C PHE A 326 -4.10 32.56 21.45
N MET A 327 -3.45 32.36 20.30
CA MET A 327 -3.54 33.29 19.19
C MET A 327 -4.97 33.38 18.65
N ALA A 328 -5.70 32.27 18.61
CA ALA A 328 -7.12 32.25 18.25
C ALA A 328 -7.95 33.16 19.16
N TYR A 329 -7.76 33.02 20.47
CA TYR A 329 -8.43 33.87 21.46
C TYR A 329 -8.04 35.35 21.28
N ARG A 330 -6.75 35.64 21.12
CA ARG A 330 -6.24 37.01 20.92
C ARG A 330 -6.80 37.66 19.66
N TRP A 331 -6.83 36.96 18.53
CA TRP A 331 -7.36 37.48 17.27
C TRP A 331 -8.87 37.66 17.31
N SER A 332 -9.58 36.79 18.04
CA SER A 332 -11.03 36.92 18.24
C SER A 332 -11.42 38.16 19.05
N ARG A 333 -10.49 38.73 19.82
CA ARG A 333 -10.74 39.79 20.81
C ARG A 333 -11.86 39.43 21.82
N GLY A 334 -12.10 38.13 22.01
CA GLY A 334 -13.17 37.63 22.86
C GLY A 334 -14.58 37.76 22.25
N GLU A 335 -14.72 38.02 20.95
CA GLU A 335 -16.01 37.95 20.27
C GLU A 335 -16.30 36.50 19.82
N PRO A 336 -17.38 35.85 20.33
CA PRO A 336 -17.64 34.42 20.07
C PRO A 336 -17.71 34.03 18.58
N VAL A 337 -18.31 34.88 17.75
CA VAL A 337 -18.43 34.62 16.30
C VAL A 337 -17.06 34.61 15.62
N ILE A 338 -16.21 35.59 15.94
CA ILE A 338 -14.85 35.67 15.38
C ILE A 338 -14.02 34.51 15.91
N LEU A 339 -14.19 34.16 17.18
CA LEU A 339 -13.50 33.04 17.80
C LEU A 339 -13.79 31.72 17.07
N VAL A 340 -15.05 31.39 16.81
CA VAL A 340 -15.41 30.18 16.05
C VAL A 340 -14.76 30.17 14.68
N ILE A 341 -14.82 31.29 13.95
CA ILE A 341 -14.20 31.38 12.61
C ILE A 341 -12.69 31.13 12.68
N VAL A 342 -11.99 31.75 13.65
CA VAL A 342 -10.55 31.60 13.80
C VAL A 342 -10.17 30.19 14.25
N LEU A 343 -10.91 29.59 15.18
CA LEU A 343 -10.71 28.20 15.61
C LEU A 343 -10.95 27.21 14.46
N VAL A 344 -12.00 27.40 13.66
CA VAL A 344 -12.28 26.58 12.47
C VAL A 344 -11.12 26.68 11.47
N ILE A 345 -10.61 27.87 11.19
CA ILE A 345 -9.48 28.07 10.26
C ILE A 345 -8.22 27.39 10.80
N ILE A 346 -7.86 27.62 12.06
CA ILE A 346 -6.66 27.03 12.67
C ILE A 346 -6.78 25.50 12.69
N THR A 347 -7.93 24.97 13.09
CA THR A 347 -8.19 23.52 13.16
C THR A 347 -8.15 22.88 11.78
N THR A 348 -8.72 23.54 10.78
CA THR A 348 -8.66 23.08 9.37
C THR A 348 -7.22 22.99 8.89
N LEU A 349 -6.43 24.06 9.10
CA LEU A 349 -5.03 24.11 8.64
C LEU A 349 -4.15 23.12 9.39
N ALA A 350 -4.34 22.97 10.70
CA ALA A 350 -3.64 21.99 11.50
C ALA A 350 -3.99 20.56 11.05
N SER A 351 -5.28 20.26 10.88
CA SER A 351 -5.73 18.93 10.47
C SER A 351 -5.33 18.58 9.04
N ALA A 352 -5.23 19.55 8.13
CA ALA A 352 -4.71 19.33 6.78
C ALA A 352 -3.21 18.99 6.76
N LEU A 353 -2.50 19.14 7.89
CA LEU A 353 -1.04 19.05 7.96
C LEU A 353 -0.51 18.03 8.99
N LEU A 354 -1.26 17.75 10.06
CA LEU A 354 -0.75 17.12 11.29
C LEU A 354 -1.66 16.01 11.85
N ASP A 355 -2.54 15.42 11.04
CA ASP A 355 -3.61 14.51 11.46
C ASP A 355 -4.72 15.14 12.33
N ASN A 356 -5.93 14.61 12.21
CA ASN A 356 -7.15 15.15 12.82
C ASN A 356 -7.28 14.82 14.33
N VAL A 357 -6.82 13.65 14.78
CA VAL A 357 -6.95 13.20 16.17
C VAL A 357 -5.99 13.98 17.06
N THR A 358 -4.72 14.08 16.66
CA THR A 358 -3.69 14.84 17.39
C THR A 358 -4.06 16.32 17.48
N THR A 359 -4.57 16.90 16.39
CA THR A 359 -5.05 18.29 16.37
C THR A 359 -6.12 18.51 17.45
N MET A 360 -7.10 17.61 17.58
CA MET A 360 -8.18 17.77 18.55
C MET A 360 -7.78 17.42 19.99
N LEU A 361 -6.91 16.44 20.20
CA LEU A 361 -6.31 16.14 21.52
C LEU A 361 -5.73 17.38 22.19
N LEU A 362 -5.14 18.27 21.38
CA LEU A 362 -4.46 19.46 21.85
C LEU A 362 -5.36 20.69 21.90
N MET A 363 -6.28 20.83 20.94
CA MET A 363 -7.19 21.98 20.88
C MET A 363 -8.30 21.89 21.91
N VAL A 364 -8.88 20.70 22.14
CA VAL A 364 -10.06 20.51 23.01
C VAL A 364 -9.87 21.06 24.43
N PRO A 365 -8.77 20.74 25.17
CA PRO A 365 -8.58 21.29 26.51
C PRO A 365 -8.58 22.82 26.54
N ILE A 366 -8.01 23.44 25.50
CA ILE A 366 -7.86 24.89 25.44
C ILE A 366 -9.17 25.55 25.02
N THR A 367 -9.86 24.99 24.03
CA THR A 367 -11.18 25.47 23.63
C THR A 367 -12.18 25.33 24.78
N LEU A 368 -12.10 24.26 25.58
CA LEU A 368 -12.89 24.13 26.82
C LEU A 368 -12.62 25.28 27.78
N GLU A 369 -11.35 25.60 28.06
CA GLU A 369 -11.00 26.74 28.93
C GLU A 369 -11.53 28.07 28.39
N ILE A 370 -11.43 28.28 27.06
CA ILE A 370 -11.94 29.49 26.41
C ILE A 370 -13.47 29.56 26.52
N ALA A 371 -14.18 28.45 26.26
CA ALA A 371 -15.63 28.39 26.34
C ALA A 371 -16.14 28.74 27.74
N ILE A 372 -15.56 28.12 28.76
CA ILE A 372 -15.95 28.34 30.17
C ILE A 372 -15.75 29.80 30.56
N ALA A 373 -14.64 30.41 30.15
CA ALA A 373 -14.32 31.78 30.52
C ALA A 373 -15.08 32.84 29.72
N LEU A 374 -15.73 32.49 28.61
CA LEU A 374 -16.67 33.36 27.88
C LEU A 374 -18.14 33.08 28.23
N ASP A 375 -18.39 32.22 29.23
CA ASP A 375 -19.72 31.71 29.60
C ASP A 375 -20.48 31.11 28.40
N LEU A 376 -19.74 30.40 27.54
CA LEU A 376 -20.28 29.69 26.38
C LEU A 376 -20.43 28.20 26.68
N PRO A 377 -21.53 27.56 26.25
CA PRO A 377 -21.62 26.10 26.24
C PRO A 377 -20.46 25.53 25.42
N PRO A 378 -19.60 24.64 25.97
CA PRO A 378 -18.39 24.24 25.25
C PRO A 378 -18.66 23.50 23.93
N ALA A 379 -19.78 22.79 23.82
CA ALA A 379 -20.24 22.20 22.57
C ALA A 379 -20.38 23.21 21.41
N SER A 380 -20.64 24.49 21.70
CA SER A 380 -20.75 25.54 20.66
C SER A 380 -19.43 25.94 20.01
N LEU A 381 -18.30 25.58 20.63
CA LEU A 381 -16.96 25.76 20.07
C LEU A 381 -16.36 24.41 19.62
N LEU A 382 -16.53 23.36 20.43
CA LEU A 382 -15.96 22.04 20.15
C LEU A 382 -16.59 21.35 18.94
N VAL A 383 -17.92 21.41 18.78
CA VAL A 383 -18.58 20.73 17.65
C VAL A 383 -18.10 21.32 16.31
N PRO A 384 -18.07 22.66 16.10
CA PRO A 384 -17.51 23.24 14.89
C PRO A 384 -16.05 22.85 14.63
N GLU A 385 -15.20 22.75 15.67
CA GLU A 385 -13.82 22.28 15.53
C GLU A 385 -13.73 20.83 15.07
N ILE A 386 -14.51 19.91 15.68
CA ILE A 386 -14.61 18.51 15.24
C ILE A 386 -14.99 18.42 13.76
N LEU A 387 -16.02 19.17 13.37
CA LEU A 387 -16.51 19.18 11.99
C LEU A 387 -15.43 19.73 11.05
N ALA A 388 -14.75 20.80 11.46
CA ALA A 388 -13.68 21.45 10.70
C ALA A 388 -12.43 20.59 10.55
N SER A 389 -12.02 19.84 11.59
CA SER A 389 -10.87 18.95 11.49
C SER A 389 -11.12 17.84 10.47
N ASN A 390 -12.28 17.18 10.55
CA ASN A 390 -12.59 16.08 9.64
C ASN A 390 -12.79 16.57 8.19
N ILE A 391 -13.41 17.73 7.97
CA ILE A 391 -13.54 18.32 6.63
C ILE A 391 -12.18 18.83 6.12
N GLY A 392 -11.40 19.50 6.98
CA GLY A 392 -10.11 20.07 6.64
C GLY A 392 -9.06 19.03 6.29
N GLY A 393 -9.06 17.89 6.98
CA GLY A 393 -8.14 16.78 6.72
C GLY A 393 -8.28 16.16 5.32
N ILE A 394 -9.39 16.39 4.61
CA ILE A 394 -9.61 15.91 3.23
C ILE A 394 -8.69 16.64 2.24
N THR A 395 -8.25 17.86 2.58
CA THR A 395 -7.48 18.76 1.69
C THR A 395 -6.19 18.14 1.17
N THR A 396 -5.51 17.34 1.99
CA THR A 396 -4.18 16.80 1.65
C THR A 396 -4.17 15.29 1.83
N LEU A 397 -3.20 14.64 1.17
CA LEU A 397 -2.96 13.22 1.33
C LEU A 397 -2.66 12.83 2.78
N ILE A 398 -2.00 13.72 3.55
CA ILE A 398 -1.50 13.44 4.90
C ILE A 398 -2.54 13.75 5.98
N GLY A 399 -3.51 14.63 5.70
CA GLY A 399 -4.40 15.18 6.72
C GLY A 399 -5.25 14.14 7.43
N THR A 400 -5.51 12.99 6.81
CA THR A 400 -6.14 11.84 7.47
C THR A 400 -5.51 10.52 7.01
N PRO A 401 -5.48 9.49 7.88
CA PRO A 401 -5.05 8.15 7.47
C PRO A 401 -5.91 7.54 6.36
N THR A 402 -7.19 7.90 6.28
CA THR A 402 -8.07 7.51 5.18
C THR A 402 -7.54 7.97 3.81
N ASN A 403 -7.06 9.22 3.72
CA ASN A 403 -6.52 9.74 2.48
C ASN A 403 -5.20 9.08 2.11
N ILE A 404 -4.33 8.85 3.09
CA ILE A 404 -3.08 8.10 2.90
C ILE A 404 -3.37 6.74 2.26
N LEU A 405 -4.35 6.01 2.81
CA LEU A 405 -4.77 4.72 2.31
C LEU A 405 -5.31 4.81 0.86
N ILE A 406 -6.20 5.76 0.60
CA ILE A 406 -6.77 5.95 -0.74
C ILE A 406 -5.70 6.31 -1.76
N GLY A 407 -4.78 7.21 -1.42
CA GLY A 407 -3.73 7.65 -2.34
C GLY A 407 -2.70 6.58 -2.61
N ALA A 408 -2.30 5.79 -1.60
CA ALA A 408 -1.39 4.66 -1.81
C ALA A 408 -2.03 3.54 -2.65
N TYR A 409 -3.33 3.30 -2.51
CA TYR A 409 -4.04 2.28 -3.29
C TYR A 409 -4.26 2.70 -4.75
N ALA A 410 -4.70 3.93 -4.98
CA ALA A 410 -5.06 4.43 -6.31
C ALA A 410 -3.93 5.24 -6.98
N ASP A 411 -2.72 5.20 -6.44
CA ASP A 411 -1.55 5.96 -6.88
C ASP A 411 -1.86 7.46 -7.07
N ILE A 412 -2.54 8.06 -6.10
CA ILE A 412 -2.90 9.49 -6.13
C ILE A 412 -1.83 10.28 -5.41
N SER A 413 -1.24 11.25 -6.11
CA SER A 413 -0.18 12.06 -5.56
C SER A 413 -0.68 13.06 -4.50
N PHE A 414 0.26 13.64 -3.74
CA PHE A 414 -0.05 14.71 -2.80
C PHE A 414 -0.68 15.93 -3.50
N ASN A 415 -0.17 16.29 -4.68
CA ASN A 415 -0.65 17.43 -5.45
C ASN A 415 -2.04 17.18 -6.02
N ASP A 416 -2.30 15.97 -6.48
CA ASP A 416 -3.60 15.57 -7.00
C ASP A 416 -4.70 15.73 -5.95
N PHE A 417 -4.45 15.26 -4.72
CA PHE A 417 -5.34 15.51 -3.58
C PHE A 417 -5.53 17.02 -3.36
N LEU A 418 -4.42 17.77 -3.26
CA LEU A 418 -4.46 19.19 -2.99
C LEU A 418 -5.26 19.96 -4.04
N ILE A 419 -5.07 19.69 -5.33
CA ILE A 419 -5.74 20.41 -6.41
C ILE A 419 -7.21 20.01 -6.51
N ASN A 420 -7.50 18.71 -6.44
CA ASN A 420 -8.85 18.20 -6.73
C ASN A 420 -9.79 18.31 -5.52
N GLN A 421 -9.29 18.33 -4.29
CA GLN A 421 -10.13 18.38 -3.07
C GLN A 421 -10.26 19.78 -2.45
N THR A 422 -9.20 20.61 -2.47
CA THR A 422 -9.13 21.82 -1.64
C THR A 422 -10.31 22.77 -1.84
N VAL A 423 -10.72 23.03 -3.09
CA VAL A 423 -11.82 23.97 -3.35
C VAL A 423 -13.13 23.42 -2.81
N GLY A 424 -13.43 22.13 -3.01
CA GLY A 424 -14.60 21.47 -2.44
C GLY A 424 -14.61 21.53 -0.91
N VAL A 425 -13.45 21.29 -0.28
CA VAL A 425 -13.26 21.42 1.17
C VAL A 425 -13.53 22.84 1.65
N VAL A 426 -12.98 23.87 0.97
CA VAL A 426 -13.21 25.28 1.33
C VAL A 426 -14.69 25.63 1.23
N VAL A 427 -15.38 25.22 0.17
CA VAL A 427 -16.83 25.49 0.03
C VAL A 427 -17.62 24.76 1.11
N ALA A 428 -17.29 23.50 1.41
CA ALA A 428 -17.90 22.73 2.49
C ALA A 428 -17.69 23.38 3.86
N LEU A 429 -16.48 23.90 4.15
CA LEU A 429 -16.17 24.63 5.39
C LEU A 429 -16.96 25.93 5.51
N VAL A 430 -17.13 26.67 4.41
CA VAL A 430 -17.96 27.89 4.40
C VAL A 430 -19.41 27.53 4.71
N VAL A 431 -19.97 26.50 4.06
CA VAL A 431 -21.35 26.06 4.30
C VAL A 431 -21.53 25.57 5.74
N MET A 432 -20.60 24.77 6.25
CA MET A 432 -20.57 24.32 7.64
C MET A 432 -20.53 25.50 8.62
N THR A 433 -19.62 26.45 8.39
CA THR A 433 -19.44 27.62 9.26
C THR A 433 -20.69 28.49 9.28
N VAL A 434 -21.28 28.77 8.11
CA VAL A 434 -22.53 29.55 8.00
C VAL A 434 -23.66 28.85 8.77
N TYR A 435 -23.80 27.53 8.62
CA TYR A 435 -24.81 26.76 9.35
C TYR A 435 -24.59 26.82 10.87
N VAL A 436 -23.36 26.60 11.33
CA VAL A 436 -22.99 26.66 12.74
C VAL A 436 -23.29 28.03 13.34
N LEU A 437 -22.89 29.10 12.66
CA LEU A 437 -23.13 30.47 13.12
C LEU A 437 -24.63 30.79 13.19
N TRP A 438 -25.41 30.28 12.23
CA TRP A 438 -26.87 30.42 12.25
C TRP A 438 -27.51 29.60 13.39
N HIS A 439 -27.07 28.36 13.60
CA HIS A 439 -27.60 27.45 14.63
C HIS A 439 -27.34 28.01 16.04
N TYR A 440 -26.10 28.43 16.31
CA TYR A 440 -25.67 28.93 17.62
C TYR A 440 -25.82 30.45 17.77
N ARG A 441 -26.46 31.17 16.84
CA ARG A 441 -26.60 32.64 16.87
C ARG A 441 -27.12 33.20 18.20
N LYS A 442 -28.04 32.49 18.86
CA LYS A 442 -28.61 32.93 20.15
C LYS A 442 -27.59 32.80 21.27
N VAL A 443 -26.79 31.73 21.25
CA VAL A 443 -25.73 31.45 22.22
C VAL A 443 -24.62 32.50 22.08
N PHE A 444 -24.15 32.74 20.86
CA PHE A 444 -23.09 33.71 20.60
C PHE A 444 -23.48 35.17 20.86
N ASN A 445 -24.78 35.49 20.79
CA ASN A 445 -25.28 36.82 21.16
C ASN A 445 -25.43 37.00 22.67
N GLN A 446 -25.49 35.92 23.45
CA GLN A 446 -25.68 35.93 24.90
C GLN A 446 -24.38 35.80 25.69
N GLY A 447 -23.34 35.20 25.10
CA GLY A 447 -22.04 35.02 25.75
C GLY A 447 -21.36 36.34 26.10
N GLU A 448 -20.42 36.28 27.05
CA GLU A 448 -19.61 37.44 27.40
C GLU A 448 -18.77 37.89 26.20
N LYS A 449 -18.61 39.21 26.08
CA LYS A 449 -17.86 39.83 24.98
C LYS A 449 -16.65 40.55 25.51
N GLY A 450 -15.56 40.43 24.76
CA GLY A 450 -14.30 41.07 25.08
C GLY A 450 -13.32 40.13 25.77
N ILE A 451 -12.10 40.62 25.93
CA ILE A 451 -11.01 39.84 26.51
C ILE A 451 -11.14 39.83 28.02
N SER A 452 -11.29 38.66 28.61
CA SER A 452 -11.17 38.45 30.06
C SER A 452 -9.69 38.57 30.45
N PRO A 453 -9.30 39.53 31.32
CA PRO A 453 -7.88 39.73 31.67
C PRO A 453 -7.26 38.52 32.38
N THR A 454 -8.06 37.82 33.20
CA THR A 454 -7.61 36.64 33.95
C THR A 454 -7.41 35.43 33.04
N LEU A 455 -8.35 35.19 32.12
CA LEU A 455 -8.21 34.13 31.12
C LEU A 455 -7.03 34.43 30.18
N TYR A 456 -6.93 35.67 29.71
CA TYR A 456 -5.86 36.07 28.80
C TYR A 456 -4.48 35.80 29.41
N ALA A 457 -4.27 36.18 30.67
CA ALA A 457 -3.01 35.92 31.38
C ALA A 457 -2.73 34.41 31.54
N LYS A 458 -3.77 33.61 31.86
CA LYS A 458 -3.65 32.16 32.00
C LYS A 458 -3.30 31.48 30.68
N LEU A 459 -4.00 31.82 29.60
CA LEU A 459 -3.74 31.29 28.26
C LEU A 459 -2.37 31.74 27.75
N GLU A 460 -1.97 32.99 27.99
CA GLU A 460 -0.63 33.50 27.64
C GLU A 460 0.48 32.73 28.37
N GLU A 461 0.27 32.37 29.63
CA GLU A 461 1.21 31.55 30.38
C GLU A 461 1.33 30.13 29.83
N ASN A 462 0.19 29.49 29.52
CA ASN A 462 0.13 28.15 28.94
C ASN A 462 0.67 28.10 27.49
N ALA A 463 0.58 29.21 26.76
CA ALA A 463 1.01 29.36 25.37
C ALA A 463 2.52 29.58 25.18
N LYS A 464 3.31 29.54 26.27
CA LYS A 464 4.76 29.72 26.18
C LYS A 464 5.40 28.53 25.46
N ILE A 465 6.02 28.80 24.32
CA ILE A 465 6.81 27.82 23.55
C ILE A 465 7.95 27.30 24.45
N LYS A 466 7.92 26.00 24.74
CA LYS A 466 8.86 25.35 25.66
C LYS A 466 10.28 25.34 25.10
N ASN A 467 10.43 25.08 23.80
CA ASN A 467 11.73 25.01 23.14
C ASN A 467 11.68 25.66 21.74
N PRO A 468 12.01 26.96 21.62
CA PRO A 468 11.90 27.69 20.35
C PRO A 468 12.93 27.23 19.30
N THR A 469 14.06 26.65 19.72
CA THR A 469 15.08 26.13 18.79
C THR A 469 14.59 24.85 18.13
N VAL A 470 14.01 23.93 18.92
CA VAL A 470 13.39 22.70 18.40
C VAL A 470 12.25 23.07 17.47
N LEU A 471 11.36 24.00 17.85
CA LEU A 471 10.27 24.47 17.00
C LEU A 471 10.74 25.02 15.65
N ARG A 472 11.76 25.89 15.63
CA ARG A 472 12.24 26.46 14.36
C ARG A 472 12.84 25.41 13.44
N LYS A 473 13.60 24.47 14.00
CA LYS A 473 14.17 23.37 13.22
C LYS A 473 13.08 22.41 12.73
N SER A 474 12.15 22.02 13.60
CA SER A 474 11.08 21.10 13.24
C SER A 474 10.15 21.71 12.20
N LEU A 475 9.79 22.99 12.32
CA LEU A 475 8.98 23.69 11.33
C LEU A 475 9.72 23.85 9.99
N PHE A 476 11.05 24.04 10.01
CA PHE A 476 11.85 24.03 8.78
C PHE A 476 11.83 22.66 8.11
N VAL A 477 12.08 21.58 8.87
CA VAL A 477 12.02 20.21 8.33
C VAL A 477 10.63 19.92 7.79
N PHE A 478 9.58 20.26 8.53
CA PHE A 478 8.19 20.10 8.10
C PHE A 478 7.89 20.85 6.80
N ALA A 479 8.29 22.12 6.69
CA ALA A 479 8.12 22.89 5.46
C ALA A 479 8.89 22.28 4.28
N ALA A 480 10.11 21.78 4.52
CA ALA A 480 10.88 21.06 3.51
C ALA A 480 10.19 19.75 3.12
N THR A 481 9.58 19.03 4.05
CA THR A 481 8.81 17.81 3.79
C THR A 481 7.61 18.09 2.90
N ILE A 482 6.82 19.13 3.20
CA ILE A 482 5.70 19.55 2.32
C ILE A 482 6.20 19.93 0.92
N PHE A 483 7.34 20.61 0.84
CA PHE A 483 7.96 20.91 -0.45
C PHE A 483 8.36 19.65 -1.22
N VAL A 484 8.99 18.67 -0.55
CA VAL A 484 9.35 17.38 -1.15
C VAL A 484 8.11 16.60 -1.57
N PHE A 485 7.03 16.59 -0.78
CA PHE A 485 5.76 15.98 -1.21
C PHE A 485 5.22 16.60 -2.50
N ALA A 486 5.33 17.92 -2.64
CA ALA A 486 4.87 18.62 -3.83
C ALA A 486 5.73 18.38 -5.09
N ILE A 487 7.02 18.04 -4.95
CA ILE A 487 7.89 17.75 -6.10
C ILE A 487 8.20 16.25 -6.26
N GLY A 488 7.86 15.43 -5.27
CA GLY A 488 8.29 14.03 -5.15
C GLY A 488 7.77 13.15 -6.26
N GLU A 489 6.59 13.47 -6.80
CA GLU A 489 6.02 12.80 -7.97
C GLU A 489 6.94 12.91 -9.19
N ASN A 490 7.54 14.09 -9.44
CA ASN A 490 8.51 14.28 -10.52
C ASN A 490 9.82 13.50 -10.29
N LEU A 491 10.07 13.10 -9.05
CA LEU A 491 11.25 12.33 -8.64
C LEU A 491 10.95 10.82 -8.54
N HIS A 492 9.75 10.38 -8.95
CA HIS A 492 9.27 8.99 -8.80
C HIS A 492 9.38 8.47 -7.35
N MET A 493 9.19 9.38 -6.38
CA MET A 493 9.22 9.04 -4.96
C MET A 493 7.82 8.78 -4.45
N VAL A 494 7.59 7.58 -3.93
CA VAL A 494 6.35 7.29 -3.20
C VAL A 494 6.27 8.13 -1.91
N PRO A 495 5.06 8.61 -1.53
CA PRO A 495 4.83 9.38 -0.30
C PRO A 495 5.53 8.86 0.96
N ALA A 496 5.56 7.54 1.19
CA ALA A 496 6.21 6.95 2.36
C ALA A 496 7.71 7.28 2.46
N VAL A 497 8.43 7.29 1.34
CA VAL A 497 9.87 7.60 1.32
C VAL A 497 10.10 9.04 1.78
N THR A 498 9.25 9.97 1.35
CA THR A 498 9.31 11.38 1.78
C THR A 498 9.13 11.52 3.29
N ALA A 499 8.15 10.80 3.86
CA ALA A 499 7.90 10.80 5.30
C ALA A 499 9.04 10.17 6.10
N LEU A 500 9.62 9.06 5.64
CA LEU A 500 10.77 8.42 6.29
C LEU A 500 12.02 9.29 6.26
N LEU A 501 12.28 9.99 5.15
CA LEU A 501 13.38 10.95 5.06
C LEU A 501 13.18 12.10 6.06
N ALA A 502 11.96 12.64 6.14
CA ALA A 502 11.61 13.69 7.09
C ALA A 502 11.80 13.24 8.55
N ALA A 503 11.29 12.06 8.90
CA ALA A 503 11.45 11.45 10.21
C ALA A 503 12.93 11.24 10.55
N THR A 504 13.72 10.74 9.60
CA THR A 504 15.16 10.54 9.78
C THR A 504 15.87 11.87 10.05
N VAL A 505 15.57 12.92 9.28
CA VAL A 505 16.14 14.26 9.50
C VAL A 505 15.72 14.83 10.86
N MET A 506 14.46 14.63 11.27
CA MET A 506 13.99 15.02 12.61
C MET A 506 14.80 14.35 13.71
N LEU A 507 14.98 13.03 13.62
CA LEU A 507 15.70 12.23 14.62
C LEU A 507 17.19 12.58 14.67
N VAL A 508 17.82 12.86 13.52
CA VAL A 508 19.27 13.13 13.49
C VAL A 508 19.58 14.59 13.86
N TRP A 509 18.75 15.55 13.44
CA TRP A 509 19.09 16.98 13.51
C TRP A 509 18.33 17.78 14.57
N VAL A 510 17.14 17.31 14.95
CA VAL A 510 16.24 18.03 15.86
C VAL A 510 16.24 17.37 17.25
N GLU A 511 15.81 16.12 17.34
CA GLU A 511 15.79 15.35 18.60
C GLU A 511 16.52 14.02 18.45
N THR A 512 17.71 13.92 19.04
CA THR A 512 18.58 12.74 18.93
C THR A 512 18.21 11.59 19.86
N ASP A 513 17.19 11.74 20.71
CA ASP A 513 16.70 10.67 21.57
C ASP A 513 15.67 9.83 20.81
N VAL A 514 16.18 8.79 20.14
CA VAL A 514 15.37 7.88 19.34
C VAL A 514 14.37 7.10 20.21
N GLN A 515 14.72 6.72 21.44
CA GLN A 515 13.81 5.97 22.32
C GLN A 515 12.61 6.82 22.71
N LYS A 516 12.86 8.07 23.12
CA LYS A 516 11.80 9.03 23.41
C LYS A 516 10.91 9.24 22.19
N MET A 517 11.48 9.35 20.99
CA MET A 517 10.70 9.56 19.77
C MET A 517 9.90 8.33 19.34
N LEU A 518 10.47 7.13 19.39
CA LEU A 518 9.75 5.88 19.10
C LEU A 518 8.64 5.60 20.13
N SER A 519 8.77 6.12 21.35
CA SER A 519 7.69 6.04 22.35
C SER A 519 6.52 6.98 22.09
N LEU A 520 6.69 7.97 21.21
CA LEU A 520 5.63 8.89 20.78
C LEU A 520 4.89 8.38 19.54
N VAL A 521 5.40 7.36 18.85
CA VAL A 521 4.70 6.70 17.76
C VAL A 521 3.53 5.90 18.33
N ASP A 522 2.35 6.08 17.75
CA ASP A 522 1.19 5.27 18.11
C ASP A 522 1.23 3.89 17.45
N TRP A 523 1.90 2.96 18.12
CA TRP A 523 1.97 1.55 17.74
C TRP A 523 0.59 0.89 17.66
N THR A 524 -0.39 1.39 18.41
CA THR A 524 -1.76 0.86 18.39
C THR A 524 -2.38 1.08 17.02
N THR A 525 -2.22 2.28 16.47
CA THR A 525 -2.70 2.63 15.13
C THR A 525 -2.00 1.83 14.04
N LEU A 526 -0.68 1.63 14.13
CA LEU A 526 0.05 0.82 13.14
C LEU A 526 -0.39 -0.66 13.16
N VAL A 527 -0.53 -1.25 14.35
CA VAL A 527 -1.01 -2.63 14.51
C VAL A 527 -2.46 -2.77 14.02
N PHE A 528 -3.29 -1.77 14.29
CA PHE A 528 -4.64 -1.71 13.75
C PHE A 528 -4.66 -1.74 12.22
N PHE A 529 -3.83 -0.94 11.53
CA PHE A 529 -3.75 -0.95 10.08
C PHE A 529 -3.32 -2.30 9.51
N MET A 530 -2.28 -2.92 10.09
CA MET A 530 -1.82 -4.24 9.65
C MET A 530 -2.92 -5.29 9.81
N ALA A 531 -3.60 -5.33 10.97
CA ALA A 531 -4.69 -6.26 11.22
C ALA A 531 -5.93 -5.99 10.33
N LEU A 532 -6.25 -4.71 10.11
CA LEU A 532 -7.34 -4.30 9.23
C LEU A 532 -7.08 -4.71 7.78
N PHE A 533 -5.86 -4.53 7.26
CA PHE A 533 -5.52 -4.95 5.90
C PHE A 533 -5.63 -6.46 5.73
N MET A 534 -5.12 -7.24 6.68
CA MET A 534 -5.31 -8.69 6.67
C MET A 534 -6.80 -9.07 6.72
N MET A 535 -7.61 -8.37 7.51
CA MET A 535 -9.06 -8.58 7.56
C MET A 535 -9.75 -8.22 6.25
N VAL A 536 -9.39 -7.11 5.61
CA VAL A 536 -9.92 -6.74 4.28
C VAL A 536 -9.49 -7.75 3.22
N GLY A 537 -8.25 -8.24 3.28
CA GLY A 537 -7.78 -9.34 2.44
C GLY A 537 -8.62 -10.60 2.61
N SER A 538 -8.99 -10.95 3.84
CA SER A 538 -9.81 -12.14 4.09
C SER A 538 -11.19 -12.11 3.42
N ILE A 539 -11.83 -10.94 3.35
CA ILE A 539 -13.12 -10.78 2.65
C ILE A 539 -12.94 -10.61 1.14
N GLN A 540 -11.75 -10.18 0.69
CA GLN A 540 -11.39 -10.11 -0.72
C GLN A 540 -11.20 -11.52 -1.30
N GLU A 541 -10.44 -12.37 -0.60
CA GLU A 541 -10.14 -13.75 -1.02
C GLU A 541 -11.40 -14.61 -1.18
N VAL A 542 -12.35 -14.48 -0.25
CA VAL A 542 -13.61 -15.24 -0.33
C VAL A 542 -14.61 -14.66 -1.34
N GLY A 543 -14.30 -13.55 -2.00
CA GLY A 543 -15.16 -12.97 -3.06
C GLY A 543 -16.30 -12.06 -2.57
N LEU A 544 -16.34 -11.65 -1.29
CA LEU A 544 -17.37 -10.72 -0.79
C LEU A 544 -17.32 -9.36 -1.50
N ILE A 545 -16.11 -8.87 -1.71
CA ILE A 545 -15.88 -7.59 -2.37
C ILE A 545 -16.44 -7.61 -3.79
N GLY A 546 -16.18 -8.66 -4.56
CA GLY A 546 -16.72 -8.83 -5.92
C GLY A 546 -18.24 -8.81 -5.93
N ALA A 547 -18.88 -9.54 -5.01
CA ALA A 547 -20.34 -9.58 -4.88
C ALA A 547 -20.96 -8.20 -4.56
N VAL A 548 -20.33 -7.42 -3.67
CA VAL A 548 -20.77 -6.06 -3.35
C VAL A 548 -20.60 -5.14 -4.55
N ALA A 549 -19.45 -5.24 -5.23
CA ALA A 549 -19.13 -4.40 -6.37
C ALA A 549 -20.05 -4.64 -7.57
N GLU A 550 -20.41 -5.90 -7.85
CA GLU A 550 -21.39 -6.26 -8.88
C GLU A 550 -22.78 -5.72 -8.53
N GLY A 551 -23.23 -5.92 -7.28
CA GLY A 551 -24.52 -5.38 -6.80
C GLY A 551 -24.60 -3.86 -6.95
N MET A 552 -23.50 -3.15 -6.67
CA MET A 552 -23.39 -1.71 -6.86
C MET A 552 -23.35 -1.32 -8.34
N SER A 553 -22.63 -2.07 -9.17
CA SER A 553 -22.54 -1.86 -10.62
C SER A 553 -23.91 -1.98 -11.29
N ASN A 554 -24.74 -2.94 -10.85
CA ASN A 554 -26.11 -3.11 -11.34
C ASN A 554 -27.02 -1.89 -11.09
N VAL A 555 -26.73 -1.10 -10.05
CA VAL A 555 -27.47 0.14 -9.74
C VAL A 555 -26.89 1.34 -10.48
N VAL A 556 -25.57 1.45 -10.56
CA VAL A 556 -24.89 2.60 -11.18
C VAL A 556 -24.92 2.53 -12.71
N GLY A 557 -24.79 1.33 -13.26
CA GLY A 557 -24.45 1.11 -14.66
C GLY A 557 -23.19 1.89 -15.05
N SER A 558 -23.25 2.59 -16.18
CA SER A 558 -22.19 3.46 -16.67
C SER A 558 -22.35 4.94 -16.25
N ASN A 559 -23.27 5.24 -15.33
CA ASN A 559 -23.60 6.62 -14.98
C ASN A 559 -22.69 7.19 -13.88
N LEU A 560 -21.74 8.03 -14.27
CA LEU A 560 -20.78 8.66 -13.35
C LEU A 560 -21.44 9.44 -12.21
N TYR A 561 -22.54 10.15 -12.50
CA TYR A 561 -23.26 10.95 -11.49
C TYR A 561 -23.80 10.06 -10.38
N ILE A 562 -24.41 8.93 -10.74
CA ILE A 562 -24.92 7.97 -9.76
C ILE A 562 -23.75 7.34 -8.99
N GLY A 563 -22.65 7.01 -9.65
CA GLY A 563 -21.44 6.49 -9.01
C GLY A 563 -20.88 7.44 -7.94
N VAL A 564 -20.67 8.71 -8.29
CA VAL A 564 -20.17 9.74 -7.35
C VAL A 564 -21.12 9.91 -6.16
N PHE A 565 -22.42 10.07 -6.40
CA PHE A 565 -23.39 10.23 -5.32
C PHE A 565 -23.48 8.97 -4.45
N MET A 566 -23.50 7.79 -5.04
CA MET A 566 -23.60 6.53 -4.31
C MET A 566 -22.36 6.28 -3.45
N ILE A 567 -21.16 6.56 -3.95
CA ILE A 567 -19.94 6.45 -3.13
C ILE A 567 -19.94 7.53 -2.05
N ALA A 568 -20.09 8.81 -2.41
CA ALA A 568 -20.00 9.90 -1.43
C ALA A 568 -21.09 9.81 -0.35
N PHE A 569 -22.37 9.63 -0.72
CA PHE A 569 -23.46 9.52 0.24
C PHE A 569 -23.59 8.12 0.84
N GLY A 570 -23.43 7.06 0.06
CA GLY A 570 -23.55 5.69 0.58
C GLY A 570 -22.49 5.42 1.64
N VAL A 571 -21.21 5.68 1.31
CA VAL A 571 -20.12 5.58 2.29
C VAL A 571 -20.30 6.62 3.38
N GLY A 572 -20.68 7.85 3.05
CA GLY A 572 -20.87 8.90 4.05
C GLY A 572 -21.93 8.58 5.10
N LEU A 573 -23.06 7.99 4.70
CA LEU A 573 -24.11 7.56 5.63
C LEU A 573 -23.69 6.34 6.45
N LEU A 574 -23.00 5.37 5.85
CA LEU A 574 -22.44 4.23 6.59
C LEU A 574 -21.41 4.71 7.63
N SER A 575 -20.64 5.74 7.29
CA SER A 575 -19.66 6.35 8.19
C SER A 575 -20.28 7.09 9.37
N PHE A 576 -21.61 7.20 9.47
CA PHE A 576 -22.26 7.69 10.70
C PHE A 576 -22.09 6.71 11.85
N ALA A 577 -22.02 5.42 11.55
CA ALA A 577 -21.91 4.36 12.54
C ALA A 577 -20.54 3.69 12.48
N ILE A 578 -19.95 3.55 11.30
CA ILE A 578 -18.69 2.84 11.09
C ILE A 578 -17.56 3.87 11.02
N ALA A 579 -16.45 3.59 11.70
CA ALA A 579 -15.26 4.43 11.62
C ALA A 579 -14.78 4.57 10.16
N ASN A 580 -14.43 5.79 9.78
CA ASN A 580 -14.03 6.18 8.44
C ASN A 580 -12.84 5.39 7.86
N ILE A 581 -11.88 4.97 8.68
CA ILE A 581 -10.69 4.24 8.23
C ILE A 581 -11.03 2.80 7.77
N PRO A 582 -11.62 1.92 8.62
CA PRO A 582 -12.07 0.58 8.19
C PRO A 582 -13.02 0.61 7.01
N LEU A 583 -13.97 1.55 7.04
CA LEU A 583 -14.96 1.65 5.99
C LEU A 583 -14.30 1.99 4.64
N ALA A 584 -13.43 3.01 4.60
CA ALA A 584 -12.73 3.35 3.38
C ALA A 584 -11.86 2.20 2.85
N ALA A 585 -11.13 1.51 3.74
CA ALA A 585 -10.32 0.35 3.37
C ALA A 585 -11.14 -0.74 2.68
N SER A 586 -12.31 -1.06 3.23
CA SER A 586 -13.19 -2.08 2.66
C SER A 586 -13.84 -1.70 1.34
N MET A 587 -14.00 -0.39 1.09
CA MET A 587 -14.62 0.13 -0.12
C MET A 587 -13.61 0.39 -1.24
N LEU A 588 -12.30 0.35 -0.97
CA LEU A 588 -11.28 0.61 -1.99
C LEU A 588 -11.40 -0.33 -3.20
N PRO A 589 -11.45 -1.66 -3.03
CA PRO A 589 -11.54 -2.55 -4.19
C PRO A 589 -12.90 -2.46 -4.89
N VAL A 590 -13.97 -2.13 -4.16
CA VAL A 590 -15.30 -1.85 -4.73
C VAL A 590 -15.25 -0.60 -5.62
N VAL A 591 -14.58 0.46 -5.16
CA VAL A 591 -14.37 1.69 -5.93
C VAL A 591 -13.50 1.44 -7.16
N GLU A 592 -12.47 0.60 -7.05
CA GLU A 592 -11.64 0.21 -8.19
C GLU A 592 -12.48 -0.47 -9.27
N TYR A 593 -13.26 -1.49 -8.89
CA TYR A 593 -14.14 -2.21 -9.81
C TYR A 593 -15.14 -1.27 -10.51
N LEU A 594 -15.80 -0.39 -9.75
CA LEU A 594 -16.73 0.59 -10.32
C LEU A 594 -16.01 1.60 -11.23
N SER A 595 -14.78 1.97 -10.91
CA SER A 595 -13.98 2.90 -11.72
C SER A 595 -13.63 2.29 -13.08
N GLY A 596 -13.39 0.97 -13.15
CA GLY A 596 -13.16 0.24 -14.40
C GLY A 596 -14.41 0.15 -15.30
N ASN A 597 -15.60 0.09 -14.70
CA ASN A 597 -16.86 -0.04 -15.44
C ASN A 597 -17.50 1.29 -15.87
N ILE A 598 -17.10 2.41 -15.25
CA ILE A 598 -17.65 3.73 -15.54
C ILE A 598 -16.66 4.51 -16.40
N SER A 599 -17.09 4.89 -17.60
CA SER A 599 -16.25 5.61 -18.56
C SER A 599 -15.68 6.90 -17.95
N GLY A 600 -14.35 7.03 -17.99
CA GLY A 600 -13.62 8.19 -17.48
C GLY A 600 -13.35 8.19 -15.97
N ALA A 601 -14.00 7.31 -15.18
CA ALA A 601 -13.84 7.26 -13.72
C ALA A 601 -12.47 6.73 -13.29
N ALA A 602 -11.95 5.70 -13.96
CA ALA A 602 -10.59 5.18 -13.71
C ALA A 602 -9.51 6.23 -14.01
N SER A 603 -9.61 6.93 -15.14
CA SER A 603 -8.59 7.89 -15.57
C SER A 603 -8.52 9.13 -14.68
N ASN A 604 -9.66 9.61 -14.18
CA ASN A 604 -9.72 10.83 -13.38
C ASN A 604 -9.79 10.58 -11.86
N LYS A 605 -9.87 9.31 -11.45
CA LYS A 605 -9.88 8.85 -10.04
C LYS A 605 -10.99 9.51 -9.20
N ILE A 606 -12.06 9.98 -9.82
CA ILE A 606 -13.15 10.73 -9.16
C ILE A 606 -13.88 9.94 -8.08
N LEU A 607 -14.02 8.63 -8.24
CA LEU A 607 -14.68 7.78 -7.25
C LEU A 607 -13.82 7.60 -5.99
N TYR A 608 -12.49 7.62 -6.12
CA TYR A 608 -11.57 7.65 -4.99
C TYR A 608 -11.65 8.96 -4.20
N TYR A 609 -11.76 10.08 -4.91
CA TYR A 609 -12.02 11.38 -4.28
C TYR A 609 -13.39 11.44 -3.61
N SER A 610 -14.40 10.79 -4.20
CA SER A 610 -15.74 10.65 -3.63
C SER A 610 -15.72 9.78 -2.36
N LEU A 611 -14.90 8.72 -2.35
CA LEU A 611 -14.69 7.86 -1.20
C LEU A 611 -14.05 8.63 -0.03
N SER A 612 -13.01 9.42 -0.33
CA SER A 612 -12.35 10.29 0.65
C SER A 612 -13.34 11.29 1.28
N MET A 613 -14.08 12.04 0.45
CA MET A 613 -15.09 12.97 0.94
C MET A 613 -16.20 12.28 1.72
N GLY A 614 -16.70 11.16 1.19
CA GLY A 614 -17.75 10.35 1.81
C GLY A 614 -17.35 9.88 3.20
N ALA A 615 -16.24 9.16 3.32
CA ALA A 615 -15.76 8.62 4.58
C ALA A 615 -15.43 9.73 5.60
N ALA A 616 -14.71 10.78 5.21
CA ALA A 616 -14.28 11.82 6.15
C ALA A 616 -15.43 12.75 6.58
N MET A 617 -16.27 13.23 5.64
CA MET A 617 -17.42 14.08 5.99
C MET A 617 -18.53 13.26 6.65
N GLY A 618 -18.71 12.00 6.24
CA GLY A 618 -19.68 11.08 6.82
C GLY A 618 -19.44 10.82 8.31
N GLY A 619 -18.18 10.67 8.71
CA GLY A 619 -17.77 10.51 10.11
C GLY A 619 -18.20 11.66 11.03
N ASN A 620 -18.59 12.82 10.49
CA ASN A 620 -19.15 13.92 11.26
C ASN A 620 -20.62 13.70 11.69
N GLY A 621 -21.37 12.79 11.04
CA GLY A 621 -22.82 12.74 11.19
C GLY A 621 -23.27 12.45 12.62
N LEU A 622 -22.70 11.41 13.25
CA LEU A 622 -22.99 11.03 14.62
C LEU A 622 -21.74 11.04 15.49
N LEU A 623 -21.93 11.05 16.81
CA LEU A 623 -20.82 11.08 17.75
C LEU A 623 -19.90 9.86 17.60
N ILE A 624 -20.47 8.68 17.31
CA ILE A 624 -19.72 7.44 17.11
C ILE A 624 -19.06 7.31 15.72
N GLY A 625 -19.40 8.20 14.78
CA GLY A 625 -18.98 8.04 13.37
C GLY A 625 -17.50 8.36 13.10
N GLY A 626 -16.82 9.04 14.02
CA GLY A 626 -15.44 9.44 13.86
C GLY A 626 -14.66 9.40 15.17
N GLU A 627 -13.43 8.88 15.11
CA GLU A 627 -12.52 8.77 16.26
C GLU A 627 -12.31 10.12 16.95
N THR A 628 -12.09 11.17 16.16
CA THR A 628 -11.96 12.55 16.63
C THR A 628 -13.16 13.03 17.46
N ASN A 629 -14.37 12.60 17.10
CA ASN A 629 -15.60 13.00 17.77
C ASN A 629 -15.66 12.40 19.19
N LEU A 630 -15.34 11.11 19.30
CA LEU A 630 -15.38 10.33 20.55
C LEU A 630 -14.25 10.73 21.47
N MET A 631 -13.05 10.90 20.92
CA MET A 631 -11.91 11.43 21.66
C MET A 631 -12.22 12.81 22.25
N THR A 632 -12.78 13.71 21.44
CA THR A 632 -13.20 15.04 21.93
C THR A 632 -14.27 14.94 23.00
N ALA A 633 -15.28 14.07 22.82
CA ALA A 633 -16.31 13.83 23.81
C ALA A 633 -15.74 13.31 25.13
N GLY A 634 -14.79 12.36 25.08
CA GLY A 634 -14.14 11.80 26.26
C GLY A 634 -13.29 12.83 27.02
N VAL A 635 -12.55 13.69 26.32
CA VAL A 635 -11.81 14.80 26.98
C VAL A 635 -12.77 15.82 27.59
N ALA A 636 -13.83 16.19 26.88
CA ALA A 636 -14.84 17.11 27.40
C ALA A 636 -15.60 16.54 28.61
N GLU A 637 -15.91 15.24 28.60
CA GLU A 637 -16.56 14.55 29.72
C GLU A 637 -15.66 14.49 30.96
N ARG A 638 -14.36 14.20 30.80
CA ARG A 638 -13.38 14.26 31.91
C ARG A 638 -13.26 15.65 32.52
N ALA A 639 -13.50 16.70 31.74
CA ALA A 639 -13.54 18.08 32.20
C ALA A 639 -14.91 18.50 32.80
N GLY A 640 -15.89 17.60 32.86
CA GLY A 640 -17.23 17.85 33.43
C GLY A 640 -18.26 18.40 32.43
N TYR A 641 -17.95 18.42 31.12
CA TYR A 641 -18.82 18.96 30.07
C TYR A 641 -19.14 17.89 29.01
N PRO A 642 -19.94 16.86 29.34
CA PRO A 642 -20.20 15.75 28.41
C PRO A 642 -20.95 16.20 27.15
N LEU A 643 -20.49 15.72 25.99
CA LEU A 643 -21.18 15.94 24.71
C LEU A 643 -22.30 14.91 24.53
N SER A 644 -23.55 15.37 24.68
CA SER A 644 -24.72 14.51 24.46
C SER A 644 -24.86 14.11 22.99
N PHE A 645 -25.02 12.82 22.73
CA PHE A 645 -25.27 12.25 21.40
C PHE A 645 -26.37 12.99 20.62
N GLY A 646 -27.55 13.20 21.25
CA GLY A 646 -28.68 13.85 20.59
C GLY A 646 -28.45 15.34 20.30
N LYS A 647 -27.69 16.04 21.16
CA LYS A 647 -27.32 17.45 20.91
C LYS A 647 -26.30 17.57 19.78
N PHE A 648 -25.31 16.67 19.75
CA PHE A 648 -24.33 16.58 18.67
C PHE A 648 -25.02 16.30 17.34
N ALA A 649 -25.80 15.22 17.24
CA ALA A 649 -26.47 14.82 16.01
C ALA A 649 -27.39 15.90 15.42
N ARG A 650 -28.06 16.70 16.28
CA ARG A 650 -28.96 17.78 15.83
C ARG A 650 -28.20 18.90 15.09
N VAL A 651 -26.90 19.07 15.35
CA VAL A 651 -26.04 20.02 14.63
C VAL A 651 -25.32 19.32 13.49
N SER A 652 -24.73 18.16 13.77
CA SER A 652 -23.79 17.53 12.86
C SER A 652 -24.46 16.80 11.70
N VAL A 653 -25.60 16.10 11.89
CA VAL A 653 -26.28 15.40 10.79
C VAL A 653 -26.68 16.36 9.66
N PRO A 654 -27.34 17.51 9.92
CA PRO A 654 -27.65 18.46 8.85
C PRO A 654 -26.41 19.01 8.16
N VAL A 655 -25.35 19.32 8.92
CA VAL A 655 -24.08 19.80 8.35
C VAL A 655 -23.48 18.74 7.44
N THR A 656 -23.37 17.49 7.90
CA THR A 656 -22.78 16.39 7.13
C THR A 656 -23.50 16.17 5.81
N LEU A 657 -24.85 16.16 5.81
CA LEU A 657 -25.62 16.02 4.58
C LEU A 657 -25.39 17.19 3.61
N LEU A 658 -25.29 18.42 4.13
CA LEU A 658 -24.99 19.60 3.32
C LEU A 658 -23.57 19.55 2.75
N THR A 659 -22.57 19.17 3.55
CA THR A 659 -21.18 19.10 3.11
C THR A 659 -20.96 17.96 2.11
N LEU A 660 -21.61 16.80 2.31
CA LEU A 660 -21.60 15.70 1.34
C LEU A 660 -22.22 16.11 0.00
N LEU A 661 -23.34 16.84 0.03
CA LEU A 661 -23.96 17.38 -1.18
C LEU A 661 -23.01 18.34 -1.90
N VAL A 662 -22.46 19.31 -1.18
CA VAL A 662 -21.54 20.33 -1.73
C VAL A 662 -20.27 19.68 -2.29
N GLY A 663 -19.70 18.71 -1.57
CA GLY A 663 -18.53 17.97 -2.01
C GLY A 663 -18.79 17.17 -3.29
N SER A 664 -19.92 16.46 -3.34
CA SER A 664 -20.32 15.69 -4.53
C SER A 664 -20.52 16.61 -5.75
N LEU A 665 -21.18 17.75 -5.56
CA LEU A 665 -21.36 18.75 -6.62
C LEU A 665 -20.04 19.37 -7.08
N TRP A 666 -19.10 19.62 -6.16
CA TRP A 666 -17.77 20.10 -6.50
C TRP A 666 -17.01 19.08 -7.35
N LEU A 667 -16.99 17.81 -6.97
CA LEU A 667 -16.28 16.77 -7.72
C LEU A 667 -16.84 16.65 -9.15
N LEU A 668 -18.17 16.62 -9.29
CA LEU A 668 -18.82 16.62 -10.60
C LEU A 668 -18.43 17.87 -11.42
N PHE A 669 -18.47 19.05 -10.82
CA PHE A 669 -18.06 20.28 -11.50
C PHE A 669 -16.58 20.27 -11.91
N ARG A 670 -15.69 19.82 -11.03
CA ARG A 670 -14.24 19.75 -11.27
C ARG A 670 -13.88 18.83 -12.42
N PHE A 671 -14.54 17.68 -12.54
CA PHE A 671 -14.18 16.65 -13.51
C PHE A 671 -15.00 16.71 -14.81
N GLU A 672 -16.28 17.10 -14.76
CA GLU A 672 -17.12 17.20 -15.97
C GLU A 672 -17.03 18.57 -16.66
N VAL A 673 -16.87 19.66 -15.89
CA VAL A 673 -16.95 21.03 -16.46
C VAL A 673 -15.57 21.65 -16.66
N LEU A 674 -14.67 21.52 -15.67
CA LEU A 674 -13.33 22.09 -15.77
C LEU A 674 -12.34 21.23 -16.57
N GLY A 675 -12.73 19.98 -16.88
CA GLY A 675 -11.85 18.96 -17.46
C GLY A 675 -10.89 18.43 -16.40
N GLY A 676 -11.03 17.14 -16.07
CA GLY A 676 -10.18 16.43 -15.11
C GLY A 676 -8.70 16.71 -15.29
#